data_AF-A0A9J5YBJ1-F1
#
_entry.id   AF-A0A9J5YBJ1-F1
#
_cell.length_a   1.000
_cell.length_b   1.000
_cell.length_c   1.000
_cell.angle_alpha   90.00
_cell.angle_beta   90.00
_cell.angle_gamma   90.00
#
_symmetry.space_group_name_H-M   'P 1'
#
loop_
_entity.id
_entity.type
_entity.pdbx_description
1 polymer ?
#
loop_
_entity_poly.entity_id
_entity_poly.type
_entity_poly.pdbx_seq_one_letter_code
_entity_poly.pdbx_strand_id
1 'polypeptide(L)'
;MGGKLQVLPPAKRFMLMHQQDQKQNGSVSSSKLPAKKRKFSPETPPSFTNNSTVTTLCLPAKKRVWAFHPFDLNEEYNPVCFNDDEIKGEKLVEITTDDDIDVDEDDDDGIVCVICNSTDGDPSDPIVLCDGCDLMVHTSCYGHPFTDGIPEGDWFCAQCLASKSEIPNPKSFTCCLCPESGGALKSTVNEGKWAHVVCSLFVPEVFFVDPEGREGIDFSKVPKRRWEKKCYICKSKKGCAIDCSEPKCPLSFHVTCGLKRDLCIEYTEGRKNGGVVAGFCSSHTELWKKWWTILPLIRDLGFEFSVWGKFCWDCHLECALNFKVKSAIGDPGMRRDNLRVAIEAWNQCNEVYEEAPNMGSPRHADCFDLQKSNNRKISNSKNIDLAAKLVHLVNEIDNKLSIHDAKSLGQYYLNVDMYAAWKELFLGYKCKVQDEPKPWNFWMIMLKSGNMDTTAAICPRNGIPSQPFAQIPRFPCFGKGCMNMPRIYHDYSTLHSHRKHPKVTKLKGGFHGTWELDADMSTAKTRNDTSFFSVTWHKILGKGSWKFHHVLKTSSKYPWLMLYLRSDATTGFSGGYHYETRGMSKIVPKSPNFKVRFTLDVIKGGGPRSQFYLMDIGSCWKNNGQPCDGDVTTDVTRYSEMIINPDIHTVSPGCNPKENARFPYDAYHMHCSPGNGMYLEEPFNHCDEYSNPQAQEILQILPHPVWGEYGYPTKKGEGWIGDPRTWELDVGRLSQSLYFYQDPFTKPAERHWPSIDLGTEIYVSSNQLAEWVVSDFDIIVTDE
;
A
#
# COMPACT_ATOMS: atom_id res chain seq x y z
N MET A 1 8.01 29.03 -25.82
CA MET A 1 8.58 27.86 -25.10
C MET A 1 7.51 27.25 -24.20
N GLY A 2 6.62 26.37 -24.70
CA GLY A 2 5.37 26.04 -23.98
C GLY A 2 5.35 24.80 -23.07
N GLY A 3 6.22 23.80 -23.29
CA GLY A 3 6.02 22.46 -22.72
C GLY A 3 6.46 22.25 -21.26
N LYS A 4 7.61 22.78 -20.85
CA LYS A 4 8.29 22.38 -19.59
C LYS A 4 7.65 22.89 -18.28
N LEU A 5 6.53 23.62 -18.36
CA LEU A 5 5.79 24.15 -17.19
C LEU A 5 4.67 23.24 -16.69
N GLN A 6 4.28 22.19 -17.42
CA GLN A 6 3.08 21.40 -17.08
C GLN A 6 3.31 20.28 -16.06
N VAL A 7 4.56 19.87 -15.83
CA VAL A 7 4.93 18.75 -14.92
C VAL A 7 5.19 19.22 -13.48
N LEU A 8 4.79 20.45 -13.15
CA LEU A 8 4.98 21.06 -11.82
C LEU A 8 3.62 21.35 -11.17
N PRO A 9 3.49 21.20 -9.83
CA PRO A 9 2.31 21.63 -9.09
C PRO A 9 1.95 23.10 -9.39
N PRO A 10 0.65 23.49 -9.37
CA PRO A 10 0.19 24.81 -9.79
C PRO A 10 0.98 25.98 -9.18
N ALA A 11 1.26 25.95 -7.88
CA ALA A 11 2.11 26.91 -7.17
C ALA A 11 3.51 27.10 -7.79
N LYS A 12 4.23 25.99 -8.02
CA LYS A 12 5.59 26.01 -8.61
C LYS A 12 5.56 26.46 -10.08
N ARG A 13 4.49 26.14 -10.81
CA ARG A 13 4.23 26.64 -12.16
C ARG A 13 3.97 28.14 -12.17
N PHE A 14 3.16 28.65 -11.24
CA PHE A 14 2.82 30.07 -11.09
C PHE A 14 4.07 30.91 -10.77
N MET A 15 4.87 30.52 -9.78
CA MET A 15 6.12 31.21 -9.45
C MET A 15 7.10 31.30 -10.63
N LEU A 16 7.25 30.24 -11.43
CA LEU A 16 8.14 30.24 -12.60
C LEU A 16 7.62 31.13 -13.74
N MET A 17 6.30 31.25 -13.92
CA MET A 17 5.73 32.19 -14.88
C MET A 17 5.92 33.63 -14.39
N HIS A 18 5.67 33.91 -13.11
CA HIS A 18 5.82 35.25 -12.54
C HIS A 18 7.28 35.76 -12.56
N GLN A 19 8.28 34.86 -12.47
CA GLN A 19 9.70 35.15 -12.67
C GLN A 19 10.11 35.35 -14.15
N GLN A 20 9.28 34.92 -15.11
CA GLN A 20 9.49 35.16 -16.54
C GLN A 20 8.88 36.50 -16.97
N ASP A 21 7.68 36.83 -16.49
CA ASP A 21 7.02 38.11 -16.79
C ASP A 21 7.82 39.31 -16.26
N GLN A 22 8.38 39.21 -15.04
CA GLN A 22 9.30 40.22 -14.48
C GLN A 22 10.63 40.36 -15.25
N LYS A 23 10.94 39.44 -16.18
CA LYS A 23 12.11 39.53 -17.07
C LYS A 23 11.76 40.00 -18.49
N GLN A 24 10.48 40.17 -18.83
CA GLN A 24 10.05 40.57 -20.17
C GLN A 24 9.35 41.93 -20.24
N ASN A 25 8.73 42.42 -19.17
CA ASN A 25 8.06 43.73 -19.15
C ASN A 25 8.66 44.68 -18.10
N GLY A 26 9.29 45.78 -18.52
CA GLY A 26 9.93 46.68 -17.55
C GLY A 26 10.64 47.97 -18.00
N SER A 27 10.39 48.52 -19.20
CA SER A 27 11.06 49.76 -19.66
C SER A 27 10.11 50.96 -19.84
N VAL A 28 10.11 51.90 -18.87
CA VAL A 28 9.80 53.35 -19.05
C VAL A 28 8.31 53.69 -19.40
N SER A 29 7.62 54.72 -18.89
CA SER A 29 7.82 55.76 -17.84
C SER A 29 6.41 56.11 -17.30
N SER A 30 6.11 56.08 -15.99
CA SER A 30 6.45 57.06 -14.93
C SER A 30 5.55 58.30 -14.84
N SER A 31 5.15 58.65 -13.60
CA SER A 31 5.24 60.04 -13.10
C SER A 31 5.10 60.15 -11.57
N LYS A 32 6.19 60.60 -10.89
CA LYS A 32 6.27 61.34 -9.59
C LYS A 32 5.74 60.59 -8.33
N LEU A 33 6.54 60.15 -7.33
CA LEU A 33 7.68 60.72 -6.56
C LEU A 33 7.32 61.90 -5.64
N PRO A 34 8.03 62.15 -4.50
CA PRO A 34 9.22 61.47 -3.92
C PRO A 34 8.85 60.32 -2.94
N ALA A 35 9.51 59.92 -1.83
CA ALA A 35 10.63 60.36 -0.96
C ALA A 35 11.11 59.17 -0.05
N LYS A 36 12.23 59.12 0.69
CA LYS A 36 13.49 59.92 0.80
C LYS A 36 14.60 59.09 1.56
N LYS A 37 15.58 58.51 0.85
CA LYS A 37 16.94 58.08 1.36
C LYS A 37 16.97 56.84 2.33
N ARG A 38 18.07 56.09 2.51
CA ARG A 38 19.49 56.27 2.06
C ARG A 38 20.23 54.91 1.84
N LYS A 39 21.20 54.94 0.91
CA LYS A 39 22.13 53.85 0.48
C LYS A 39 23.02 53.25 1.59
N PHE A 40 23.53 52.04 1.37
CA PHE A 40 24.99 51.79 1.19
C PHE A 40 25.30 50.51 0.36
N SER A 41 26.50 50.44 -0.23
CA SER A 41 27.13 49.38 -1.09
C SER A 41 28.65 49.69 -1.13
N PRO A 42 29.61 48.83 -1.61
CA PRO A 42 29.53 47.73 -2.58
C PRO A 42 30.09 46.38 -1.98
N GLU A 43 30.54 45.31 -2.68
CA GLU A 43 31.61 45.14 -3.71
C GLU A 43 31.35 43.97 -4.71
N THR A 44 32.16 43.90 -5.79
CA THR A 44 32.07 42.98 -6.96
C THR A 44 33.36 43.08 -7.81
N PRO A 45 33.65 42.21 -8.81
CA PRO A 45 33.54 40.74 -8.93
C PRO A 45 34.94 40.14 -9.30
N PRO A 46 35.10 38.99 -10.01
CA PRO A 46 34.92 38.97 -11.48
C PRO A 46 34.27 37.69 -12.07
N SER A 47 34.02 37.75 -13.38
CA SER A 47 33.34 36.77 -14.25
C SER A 47 34.16 35.53 -14.66
N PHE A 48 33.47 34.49 -15.14
CA PHE A 48 33.86 33.76 -16.37
C PHE A 48 32.63 33.23 -17.14
N THR A 49 32.83 32.81 -18.40
CA THR A 49 31.78 32.56 -19.41
C THR A 49 31.77 31.11 -19.91
N ASN A 50 30.60 30.58 -20.33
CA ASN A 50 30.33 30.11 -21.71
C ASN A 50 29.01 29.35 -21.89
N ASN A 51 28.61 29.17 -23.16
CA ASN A 51 27.36 28.54 -23.62
C ASN A 51 27.42 27.00 -23.64
N SER A 52 26.26 26.32 -23.55
CA SER A 52 25.94 25.19 -24.45
C SER A 52 24.43 24.87 -24.52
N THR A 53 23.90 24.87 -25.75
CA THR A 53 22.82 24.04 -26.35
C THR A 53 21.74 23.34 -25.50
N VAL A 54 20.49 23.47 -25.98
CA VAL A 54 19.30 22.71 -25.57
C VAL A 54 19.27 21.31 -26.21
N THR A 55 18.63 20.35 -25.52
CA THR A 55 17.96 19.21 -26.20
C THR A 55 16.63 18.89 -25.50
N THR A 56 15.68 18.27 -26.22
CA THR A 56 14.30 17.97 -25.77
C THR A 56 13.86 16.65 -26.40
N LEU A 57 13.14 15.80 -25.66
CA LEU A 57 12.53 14.53 -26.12
C LEU A 57 11.31 14.16 -25.24
N CYS A 58 10.50 13.17 -25.66
CA CYS A 58 9.06 13.07 -25.37
C CYS A 58 8.56 11.67 -24.87
N LEU A 59 7.24 11.59 -24.61
CA LEU A 59 6.38 10.39 -24.36
C LEU A 59 5.93 9.76 -25.73
N PRO A 60 5.17 8.62 -25.88
CA PRO A 60 4.19 7.93 -24.98
C PRO A 60 4.28 6.34 -24.96
N ALA A 61 3.62 5.57 -24.07
CA ALA A 61 2.26 4.91 -24.01
C ALA A 61 1.95 3.66 -24.90
N LYS A 62 1.24 2.64 -24.35
CA LYS A 62 0.58 1.45 -25.00
C LYS A 62 -0.53 0.82 -24.10
N LYS A 63 -1.36 -0.15 -24.60
CA LYS A 63 -2.41 -0.91 -23.83
C LYS A 63 -3.08 -2.11 -24.57
N ARG A 64 -3.66 -3.08 -23.82
CA ARG A 64 -4.47 -4.30 -24.20
C ARG A 64 -3.63 -5.51 -24.70
N VAL A 65 -4.02 -6.80 -24.66
CA VAL A 65 -5.31 -7.58 -24.52
C VAL A 65 -5.17 -8.75 -23.48
N TRP A 66 -6.22 -9.51 -23.11
CA TRP A 66 -6.17 -10.68 -22.17
C TRP A 66 -7.25 -11.79 -22.41
N ALA A 67 -6.81 -13.06 -22.55
CA ALA A 67 -7.36 -14.36 -22.06
C ALA A 67 -8.83 -14.80 -22.37
N PHE A 68 -9.33 -16.04 -22.24
CA PHE A 68 -8.91 -17.38 -21.69
C PHE A 68 -9.61 -18.51 -22.56
N HIS A 69 -9.73 -19.84 -22.30
CA HIS A 69 -9.75 -20.67 -21.07
C HIS A 69 -9.34 -22.18 -21.30
N PRO A 70 -9.90 -23.31 -20.73
CA PRO A 70 -9.09 -24.54 -20.50
C PRO A 70 -9.69 -25.92 -20.93
N PHE A 71 -8.91 -27.01 -20.76
CA PHE A 71 -9.28 -28.36 -20.22
C PHE A 71 -8.04 -29.31 -20.30
N ASP A 72 -8.01 -30.52 -19.73
CA ASP A 72 -8.08 -30.87 -18.28
C ASP A 72 -7.50 -32.30 -18.03
N LEU A 73 -7.31 -32.69 -16.74
CA LEU A 73 -7.05 -34.07 -16.22
C LEU A 73 -5.76 -34.85 -16.67
N ASN A 74 -5.03 -35.61 -15.82
CA ASN A 74 -4.98 -35.75 -14.35
C ASN A 74 -3.72 -36.52 -13.84
N GLU A 75 -3.64 -36.76 -12.52
CA GLU A 75 -2.87 -37.79 -11.77
C GLU A 75 -1.36 -37.58 -11.43
N GLU A 76 -0.83 -38.50 -10.60
CA GLU A 76 0.03 -38.17 -9.44
C GLU A 76 1.49 -38.72 -9.47
N TYR A 77 2.30 -38.16 -8.54
CA TYR A 77 3.21 -38.87 -7.60
C TYR A 77 4.69 -38.41 -7.56
N ASN A 78 5.04 -37.70 -6.46
CA ASN A 78 6.03 -38.03 -5.40
C ASN A 78 7.42 -38.70 -5.73
N PRO A 79 8.45 -38.59 -4.85
CA PRO A 79 9.49 -37.55 -4.98
C PRO A 79 10.94 -38.09 -4.83
N VAL A 80 11.85 -37.26 -4.28
CA VAL A 80 13.23 -37.54 -3.79
C VAL A 80 14.37 -37.22 -4.78
N CYS A 81 15.45 -36.65 -4.24
CA CYS A 81 16.69 -36.29 -4.93
C CYS A 81 17.84 -37.18 -4.46
N PHE A 82 18.74 -37.59 -5.36
CA PHE A 82 20.05 -38.16 -5.03
C PHE A 82 21.12 -37.69 -6.02
N ASN A 83 22.39 -37.82 -5.62
CA ASN A 83 23.57 -37.42 -6.39
C ASN A 83 24.22 -38.63 -7.10
N ASP A 84 25.37 -38.33 -7.73
CA ASP A 84 26.53 -39.19 -8.00
C ASP A 84 26.50 -40.05 -9.29
N ASP A 85 27.36 -39.63 -10.22
CA ASP A 85 28.37 -40.40 -10.96
C ASP A 85 28.12 -41.88 -11.38
N GLU A 86 28.01 -42.02 -12.71
CA GLU A 86 28.75 -42.99 -13.55
C GLU A 86 28.32 -44.49 -13.62
N ILE A 87 28.74 -45.13 -14.72
CA ILE A 87 28.88 -46.59 -14.97
C ILE A 87 27.63 -47.40 -15.44
N LYS A 88 27.58 -47.59 -16.77
CA LYS A 88 27.21 -48.80 -17.57
C LYS A 88 25.78 -49.41 -17.48
N GLY A 89 25.07 -49.36 -18.61
CA GLY A 89 25.17 -50.43 -19.62
C GLY A 89 24.04 -51.47 -19.74
N GLU A 90 23.49 -51.58 -20.97
CA GLU A 90 22.72 -52.72 -21.53
C GLU A 90 21.36 -53.08 -20.88
N LYS A 91 20.41 -53.79 -21.52
CA LYS A 91 19.95 -53.82 -22.93
C LYS A 91 18.55 -54.51 -22.97
N LEU A 92 17.66 -54.01 -23.84
CA LEU A 92 16.38 -54.58 -24.36
C LEU A 92 15.96 -56.01 -23.94
N VAL A 93 14.69 -56.15 -23.49
CA VAL A 93 13.77 -57.25 -23.90
C VAL A 93 12.33 -56.67 -23.99
N GLU A 94 11.53 -57.17 -24.93
CA GLU A 94 10.13 -56.78 -25.19
C GLU A 94 9.11 -57.68 -24.42
N ILE A 95 7.82 -57.33 -24.47
CA ILE A 95 6.59 -58.17 -24.42
C ILE A 95 5.42 -57.16 -24.33
N THR A 96 4.73 -56.76 -25.42
CA THR A 96 3.83 -57.46 -26.38
C THR A 96 2.40 -57.66 -25.89
N THR A 97 1.46 -57.63 -26.85
CA THR A 97 0.00 -57.80 -26.76
C THR A 97 -0.80 -56.65 -26.14
N ASP A 98 -1.99 -56.31 -26.60
CA ASP A 98 -2.62 -56.26 -27.96
C ASP A 98 -4.08 -55.83 -27.69
N ASP A 99 -4.64 -54.93 -28.50
CA ASP A 99 -6.05 -54.90 -28.93
C ASP A 99 -6.30 -53.59 -29.73
N ASP A 100 -7.03 -53.68 -30.84
CA ASP A 100 -7.26 -52.58 -31.79
C ASP A 100 -8.32 -51.57 -31.29
N ILE A 101 -8.27 -50.33 -31.80
CA ILE A 101 -9.35 -49.75 -32.66
C ILE A 101 -9.00 -48.33 -33.14
N ASP A 102 -9.18 -48.13 -34.45
CA ASP A 102 -9.33 -46.93 -35.27
C ASP A 102 -8.35 -45.74 -35.16
N VAL A 103 -7.97 -45.24 -36.34
CA VAL A 103 -7.09 -44.10 -36.60
C VAL A 103 -7.92 -43.02 -37.29
N ASP A 104 -7.95 -41.82 -36.71
CA ASP A 104 -8.33 -40.58 -37.41
C ASP A 104 -7.08 -39.68 -37.50
N GLU A 105 -6.50 -39.55 -38.70
CA GLU A 105 -5.38 -38.66 -39.01
C GLU A 105 -5.88 -37.24 -39.31
N ASP A 106 -6.16 -36.44 -38.28
CA ASP A 106 -6.37 -34.99 -38.38
C ASP A 106 -5.09 -34.22 -38.00
N ASP A 107 -4.03 -34.37 -38.82
CA ASP A 107 -2.81 -33.54 -38.77
C ASP A 107 -3.11 -32.12 -39.33
N ASP A 108 -3.94 -31.35 -38.63
CA ASP A 108 -4.10 -29.90 -38.88
C ASP A 108 -2.90 -29.13 -38.31
N ASP A 109 -1.83 -29.06 -39.11
CA ASP A 109 -0.60 -28.27 -38.90
C ASP A 109 -0.94 -26.77 -38.91
N GLY A 110 -1.65 -26.31 -37.87
CA GLY A 110 -2.31 -25.02 -37.82
C GLY A 110 -1.38 -23.82 -38.00
N ILE A 111 -1.91 -22.75 -38.60
CA ILE A 111 -1.14 -21.54 -38.93
C ILE A 111 -0.69 -20.82 -37.65
N VAL A 112 0.55 -21.05 -37.22
CA VAL A 112 1.15 -20.45 -36.00
C VAL A 112 1.95 -19.18 -36.33
N CYS A 113 1.70 -18.09 -35.59
CA CYS A 113 2.56 -16.90 -35.67
C CYS A 113 3.94 -17.15 -35.03
N VAL A 114 5.02 -16.95 -35.79
CA VAL A 114 6.41 -17.21 -35.36
C VAL A 114 6.99 -16.22 -34.33
N ILE A 115 6.16 -15.36 -33.72
CA ILE A 115 6.56 -14.35 -32.72
C ILE A 115 5.92 -14.62 -31.36
N CYS A 116 4.63 -15.01 -31.33
CA CYS A 116 3.89 -15.34 -30.10
C CYS A 116 3.67 -16.86 -29.91
N ASN A 117 3.87 -17.66 -30.96
CA ASN A 117 3.64 -19.11 -30.99
C ASN A 117 2.18 -19.53 -30.70
N SER A 118 1.21 -18.74 -31.17
CA SER A 118 -0.23 -19.04 -31.11
C SER A 118 -0.85 -19.04 -32.53
N THR A 119 -1.95 -19.77 -32.68
CA THR A 119 -2.80 -19.89 -33.87
C THR A 119 -3.98 -18.88 -33.88
N ASP A 120 -4.13 -18.08 -32.83
CA ASP A 120 -5.33 -17.24 -32.58
C ASP A 120 -5.36 -15.99 -33.49
N GLY A 121 -5.69 -16.17 -34.77
CA GLY A 121 -5.89 -15.06 -35.71
C GLY A 121 -7.33 -14.56 -35.71
N ASP A 122 -7.63 -13.49 -34.95
CA ASP A 122 -8.96 -12.86 -34.96
C ASP A 122 -9.10 -11.80 -36.09
N PRO A 123 -10.32 -11.42 -36.52
CA PRO A 123 -10.51 -10.49 -37.64
C PRO A 123 -9.95 -9.06 -37.45
N SER A 124 -9.49 -8.71 -36.25
CA SER A 124 -8.84 -7.43 -35.91
C SER A 124 -7.32 -7.54 -35.71
N ASP A 125 -6.79 -8.76 -35.57
CA ASP A 125 -5.35 -9.06 -35.66
C ASP A 125 -5.13 -10.43 -36.35
N PRO A 126 -5.26 -10.51 -37.69
CA PRO A 126 -5.10 -11.76 -38.42
C PRO A 126 -3.62 -12.16 -38.53
N ILE A 127 -3.39 -13.46 -38.74
CA ILE A 127 -2.07 -13.96 -39.15
C ILE A 127 -1.93 -13.76 -40.66
N VAL A 128 -0.84 -13.11 -41.08
CA VAL A 128 -0.49 -12.82 -42.47
C VAL A 128 0.81 -13.52 -42.85
N LEU A 129 0.91 -13.93 -44.11
CA LEU A 129 2.04 -14.69 -44.66
C LEU A 129 2.82 -13.81 -45.64
N CYS A 130 4.16 -13.95 -45.65
CA CYS A 130 5.03 -13.21 -46.56
C CYS A 130 5.24 -13.97 -47.88
N ASP A 131 4.77 -13.41 -49.00
CA ASP A 131 4.81 -14.00 -50.36
C ASP A 131 6.23 -14.26 -50.93
N GLY A 132 7.27 -13.96 -50.15
CA GLY A 132 8.67 -14.24 -50.49
C GLY A 132 9.39 -15.23 -49.57
N CYS A 133 8.77 -15.73 -48.49
CA CYS A 133 9.39 -16.69 -47.57
C CYS A 133 8.43 -17.39 -46.57
N ASP A 134 7.11 -17.29 -46.77
CA ASP A 134 6.06 -17.92 -45.95
C ASP A 134 6.14 -17.59 -44.43
N LEU A 135 6.72 -16.44 -44.10
CA LEU A 135 6.81 -15.93 -42.72
C LEU A 135 5.42 -15.59 -42.17
N MET A 136 4.87 -16.47 -41.33
CA MET A 136 3.55 -16.33 -40.69
C MET A 136 3.63 -15.45 -39.43
N VAL A 137 2.94 -14.31 -39.41
CA VAL A 137 2.93 -13.38 -38.27
C VAL A 137 1.57 -12.70 -38.07
N HIS A 138 1.13 -12.53 -36.81
CA HIS A 138 0.04 -11.58 -36.50
C HIS A 138 0.44 -10.16 -36.90
N THR A 139 -0.52 -9.38 -37.41
CA THR A 139 -0.29 -7.99 -37.79
C THR A 139 0.28 -7.15 -36.63
N SER A 140 -0.29 -7.28 -35.43
CA SER A 140 0.21 -6.59 -34.23
C SER A 140 1.58 -7.11 -33.77
N CYS A 141 1.90 -8.37 -34.06
CA CYS A 141 3.19 -9.00 -33.73
C CYS A 141 4.33 -8.54 -34.64
N TYR A 142 4.06 -8.19 -35.90
CA TYR A 142 5.08 -7.67 -36.82
C TYR A 142 5.19 -6.13 -36.81
N GLY A 143 4.08 -5.42 -36.55
CA GLY A 143 4.03 -3.96 -36.60
C GLY A 143 3.94 -3.43 -38.05
N HIS A 144 4.70 -2.40 -38.36
CA HIS A 144 4.72 -1.73 -39.67
C HIS A 144 5.04 -2.74 -40.79
N PRO A 145 4.31 -2.75 -41.92
CA PRO A 145 3.34 -1.73 -42.37
C PRO A 145 1.94 -1.81 -41.75
N PHE A 146 1.60 -2.85 -40.99
CA PHE A 146 0.22 -3.13 -40.57
C PHE A 146 -0.36 -2.12 -39.56
N THR A 147 0.50 -1.28 -38.96
CA THR A 147 0.11 -0.07 -38.21
C THR A 147 -0.78 0.88 -39.01
N ASP A 148 -0.59 0.92 -40.33
CA ASP A 148 -1.26 1.82 -41.26
C ASP A 148 -2.38 1.09 -42.06
N GLY A 149 -2.63 -0.19 -41.73
CA GLY A 149 -3.57 -1.09 -42.39
C GLY A 149 -2.90 -2.27 -43.08
N ILE A 150 -3.67 -3.31 -43.40
CA ILE A 150 -3.19 -4.44 -44.21
C ILE A 150 -3.15 -3.99 -45.68
N PRO A 151 -2.00 -4.11 -46.39
CA PRO A 151 -1.92 -3.72 -47.80
C PRO A 151 -2.86 -4.53 -48.70
N GLU A 152 -3.39 -3.89 -49.75
CA GLU A 152 -4.09 -4.59 -50.84
C GLU A 152 -3.07 -5.20 -51.82
N GLY A 153 -2.84 -6.52 -51.72
CA GLY A 153 -1.93 -7.28 -52.57
C GLY A 153 -0.73 -7.88 -51.81
N ASP A 154 0.27 -8.36 -52.56
CA ASP A 154 1.45 -9.08 -52.04
C ASP A 154 2.15 -8.34 -50.89
N TRP A 155 2.41 -9.03 -49.77
CA TRP A 155 3.20 -8.53 -48.66
C TRP A 155 4.56 -9.25 -48.56
N PHE A 156 5.62 -8.45 -48.44
CA PHE A 156 6.97 -8.95 -48.21
C PHE A 156 7.52 -8.43 -46.89
N CYS A 157 8.01 -9.34 -46.05
CA CYS A 157 8.67 -8.98 -44.80
C CYS A 157 9.98 -8.19 -45.06
N ALA A 158 10.49 -7.50 -44.03
CA ALA A 158 11.66 -6.62 -44.15
C ALA A 158 12.91 -7.34 -44.70
N GLN A 159 13.09 -8.63 -44.43
CA GLN A 159 14.17 -9.44 -45.01
C GLN A 159 13.99 -9.65 -46.52
N CYS A 160 12.77 -10.02 -46.97
CA CYS A 160 12.47 -10.20 -48.38
C CYS A 160 12.58 -8.88 -49.16
N LEU A 161 12.10 -7.77 -48.60
CA LEU A 161 12.28 -6.43 -49.17
C LEU A 161 13.77 -6.07 -49.32
N ALA A 162 14.57 -6.21 -48.26
CA ALA A 162 16.00 -5.94 -48.30
C ALA A 162 16.78 -6.87 -49.24
N SER A 163 16.30 -8.10 -49.47
CA SER A 163 16.90 -9.04 -50.43
C SER A 163 16.61 -8.68 -51.91
N LYS A 164 15.58 -7.87 -52.17
CA LYS A 164 15.25 -7.38 -53.52
C LYS A 164 16.06 -6.13 -53.92
N SER A 165 16.68 -5.43 -52.96
CA SER A 165 17.35 -4.14 -53.19
C SER A 165 18.86 -4.18 -53.48
N GLU A 166 19.60 -5.20 -53.01
CA GLU A 166 21.06 -5.29 -53.19
C GLU A 166 21.57 -6.72 -53.49
N ILE A 167 22.83 -6.81 -53.94
CA ILE A 167 23.50 -8.04 -54.40
C ILE A 167 23.46 -9.14 -53.33
N PRO A 168 23.04 -10.38 -53.66
CA PRO A 168 22.75 -11.41 -52.66
C PRO A 168 24.02 -11.94 -51.97
N ASN A 169 24.23 -11.50 -50.72
CA ASN A 169 25.18 -12.13 -49.80
C ASN A 169 24.40 -12.74 -48.62
N PRO A 170 24.05 -14.04 -48.65
CA PRO A 170 23.12 -14.68 -47.69
C PRO A 170 23.63 -14.77 -46.24
N LYS A 171 24.78 -14.14 -45.92
CA LYS A 171 25.32 -14.01 -44.57
C LYS A 171 24.93 -12.70 -43.86
N SER A 172 24.22 -11.78 -44.51
CA SER A 172 23.83 -10.47 -43.93
C SER A 172 22.67 -10.56 -42.93
N PHE A 173 21.69 -11.43 -43.17
CA PHE A 173 20.44 -11.52 -42.41
C PHE A 173 20.55 -12.47 -41.21
N THR A 174 21.51 -12.24 -40.31
CA THR A 174 21.64 -12.97 -39.04
C THR A 174 21.30 -12.10 -37.85
N CYS A 175 20.57 -12.66 -36.87
CA CYS A 175 20.23 -11.96 -35.64
C CYS A 175 21.48 -11.63 -34.81
N CYS A 176 21.64 -10.37 -34.41
CA CYS A 176 22.76 -9.99 -33.53
C CYS A 176 22.57 -10.47 -32.08
N LEU A 177 21.34 -10.78 -31.66
CA LEU A 177 21.00 -11.14 -30.27
C LEU A 177 21.03 -12.65 -29.99
N CYS A 178 21.08 -13.53 -30.99
CA CYS A 178 21.09 -14.99 -30.79
C CYS A 178 21.78 -15.73 -31.95
N PRO A 179 22.10 -17.03 -31.82
CA PRO A 179 22.79 -17.78 -32.87
C PRO A 179 21.85 -18.39 -33.94
N GLU A 180 20.54 -18.19 -33.82
CA GLU A 180 19.52 -18.83 -34.65
C GLU A 180 19.27 -18.07 -35.97
N SER A 181 18.92 -18.80 -37.02
CA SER A 181 18.57 -18.29 -38.35
C SER A 181 17.07 -18.47 -38.66
N GLY A 182 16.55 -17.71 -39.62
CA GLY A 182 15.11 -17.70 -39.96
C GLY A 182 14.29 -16.86 -38.99
N GLY A 183 12.95 -16.93 -39.07
CA GLY A 183 12.03 -16.19 -38.20
C GLY A 183 11.96 -14.68 -38.49
N ALA A 184 11.11 -13.97 -37.74
CA ALA A 184 10.81 -12.57 -38.01
C ALA A 184 11.99 -11.63 -37.63
N LEU A 185 12.73 -11.17 -38.64
CA LEU A 185 13.82 -10.19 -38.53
C LEU A 185 13.35 -8.78 -38.92
N LYS A 186 13.85 -7.77 -38.19
CA LYS A 186 13.87 -6.35 -38.59
C LYS A 186 15.26 -5.75 -38.41
N SER A 187 15.51 -4.61 -39.04
CA SER A 187 16.78 -3.89 -38.99
C SER A 187 17.00 -3.22 -37.63
N THR A 188 18.27 -3.12 -37.22
CA THR A 188 18.68 -2.39 -36.02
C THR A 188 19.03 -0.93 -36.35
N VAL A 189 19.12 -0.07 -35.34
CA VAL A 189 19.65 1.30 -35.49
C VAL A 189 21.10 1.37 -35.95
N ASN A 190 21.81 0.24 -35.97
CA ASN A 190 23.12 0.12 -36.58
C ASN A 190 23.00 -0.45 -38.00
N GLU A 191 23.53 0.29 -38.97
CA GLU A 191 23.60 -0.11 -40.37
C GLU A 191 24.18 -1.54 -40.54
N GLY A 192 23.58 -2.31 -41.45
CA GLY A 192 24.00 -3.68 -41.77
C GLY A 192 23.73 -4.74 -40.69
N LYS A 193 23.06 -4.41 -39.57
CA LYS A 193 22.71 -5.37 -38.51
C LYS A 193 21.19 -5.59 -38.40
N TRP A 194 20.84 -6.84 -38.12
CA TRP A 194 19.47 -7.34 -37.98
C TRP A 194 19.27 -8.00 -36.62
N ALA A 195 18.03 -8.03 -36.14
CA ALA A 195 17.63 -8.72 -34.92
C ALA A 195 16.23 -9.31 -35.06
N HIS A 196 15.98 -10.42 -34.35
CA HIS A 196 14.63 -10.99 -34.27
C HIS A 196 13.73 -10.07 -33.47
N VAL A 197 12.50 -9.85 -33.95
CA VAL A 197 11.46 -9.14 -33.19
C VAL A 197 11.27 -9.81 -31.82
N VAL A 198 11.21 -11.14 -31.77
CA VAL A 198 11.05 -11.90 -30.52
C VAL A 198 12.24 -11.77 -29.56
N CYS A 199 13.48 -11.67 -30.05
CA CYS A 199 14.63 -11.36 -29.18
C CYS A 199 14.57 -9.93 -28.64
N SER A 200 14.09 -8.97 -29.42
CA SER A 200 13.95 -7.57 -29.01
C SER A 200 12.80 -7.34 -28.02
N LEU A 201 11.79 -8.22 -27.98
CA LEU A 201 10.74 -8.21 -26.95
C LEU A 201 11.25 -8.77 -25.61
N PHE A 202 12.01 -9.86 -25.64
CA PHE A 202 12.36 -10.64 -24.45
C PHE A 202 13.79 -10.38 -23.88
N VAL A 203 14.60 -9.51 -24.50
CA VAL A 203 15.83 -8.98 -23.87
C VAL A 203 15.50 -7.61 -23.24
N PRO A 204 15.48 -7.46 -21.90
CA PRO A 204 14.92 -6.27 -21.23
C PRO A 204 15.57 -4.92 -21.57
N GLU A 205 16.82 -4.92 -22.04
CA GLU A 205 17.56 -3.70 -22.38
C GLU A 205 17.64 -3.44 -23.90
N VAL A 206 16.84 -4.15 -24.70
CA VAL A 206 16.60 -3.86 -26.12
C VAL A 206 15.32 -3.04 -26.26
N PHE A 207 15.33 -2.08 -27.17
CA PHE A 207 14.20 -1.18 -27.42
C PHE A 207 13.94 -1.08 -28.93
N PHE A 208 12.76 -0.60 -29.30
CA PHE A 208 12.46 -0.16 -30.65
C PHE A 208 12.43 1.37 -30.68
N VAL A 209 12.96 2.00 -31.73
CA VAL A 209 12.83 3.46 -31.95
C VAL A 209 11.39 3.81 -32.29
N ASP A 210 10.71 2.93 -33.03
CA ASP A 210 9.26 2.91 -33.14
C ASP A 210 8.69 1.63 -32.49
N PRO A 211 8.13 1.72 -31.26
CA PRO A 211 7.47 0.59 -30.59
C PRO A 211 6.19 0.10 -31.26
N GLU A 212 5.50 0.92 -32.07
CA GLU A 212 4.25 0.53 -32.74
C GLU A 212 4.54 -0.17 -34.06
N GLY A 213 5.36 0.42 -34.92
CA GLY A 213 5.87 -0.24 -36.13
C GLY A 213 6.86 -1.38 -35.87
N ARG A 214 7.34 -1.53 -34.63
CA ARG A 214 8.40 -2.46 -34.20
C ARG A 214 9.71 -2.26 -34.96
N GLU A 215 10.05 -1.02 -35.27
CA GLU A 215 11.17 -0.64 -36.15
C GLU A 215 12.33 0.04 -35.41
N GLY A 216 13.52 0.02 -36.03
CA GLY A 216 14.74 0.60 -35.49
C GLY A 216 15.15 -0.04 -34.16
N ILE A 217 15.55 -1.31 -34.18
CA ILE A 217 15.93 -2.03 -32.96
C ILE A 217 17.23 -1.45 -32.37
N ASP A 218 17.16 -0.90 -31.15
CA ASP A 218 18.29 -0.39 -30.36
C ASP A 218 18.68 -1.38 -29.25
N PHE A 219 19.88 -1.95 -29.37
CA PHE A 219 20.49 -2.84 -28.36
C PHE A 219 21.68 -2.18 -27.64
N SER A 220 21.89 -0.87 -27.79
CA SER A 220 23.04 -0.14 -27.22
C SER A 220 23.10 -0.17 -25.68
N LYS A 221 21.96 -0.36 -25.02
CA LYS A 221 21.82 -0.43 -23.55
C LYS A 221 22.05 -1.84 -22.99
N VAL A 222 22.21 -2.87 -23.83
CA VAL A 222 22.40 -4.26 -23.39
C VAL A 222 23.74 -4.44 -22.67
N PRO A 223 23.76 -4.77 -21.36
CA PRO A 223 25.00 -4.79 -20.58
C PRO A 223 25.93 -5.92 -21.01
N LYS A 224 27.25 -5.63 -21.08
CA LYS A 224 28.32 -6.55 -21.51
C LYS A 224 28.20 -7.97 -20.96
N ARG A 225 27.82 -8.10 -19.68
CA ARG A 225 27.57 -9.36 -18.96
C ARG A 225 26.68 -10.35 -19.74
N ARG A 226 25.64 -9.90 -20.45
CA ARG A 226 24.74 -10.80 -21.21
C ARG A 226 25.39 -11.39 -22.45
N TRP A 227 26.31 -10.66 -23.08
CA TRP A 227 27.13 -11.11 -24.20
C TRP A 227 28.25 -12.07 -23.77
N GLU A 228 28.69 -11.95 -22.51
CA GLU A 228 29.73 -12.77 -21.90
C GLU A 228 29.21 -14.08 -21.30
N LYS A 229 27.89 -14.17 -21.01
CA LYS A 229 27.23 -15.38 -20.52
C LYS A 229 27.20 -16.48 -21.60
N LYS A 230 27.32 -17.74 -21.16
CA LYS A 230 27.22 -18.93 -22.02
C LYS A 230 25.82 -19.49 -21.89
N CYS A 231 25.09 -19.60 -23.01
CA CYS A 231 23.77 -20.21 -23.06
C CYS A 231 23.86 -21.68 -22.59
N TYR A 232 23.09 -22.07 -21.57
CA TYR A 232 23.14 -23.42 -21.00
C TYR A 232 22.56 -24.49 -21.94
N ILE A 233 21.78 -24.08 -22.95
CA ILE A 233 21.14 -24.93 -23.95
C ILE A 233 22.13 -25.20 -25.08
N CYS A 234 22.32 -24.25 -26.02
CA CYS A 234 23.20 -24.39 -27.19
C CYS A 234 24.71 -24.26 -26.88
N LYS A 235 25.10 -24.18 -25.59
CA LYS A 235 26.48 -24.09 -25.08
C LYS A 235 27.34 -22.95 -25.68
N SER A 236 26.74 -21.93 -26.29
CA SER A 236 27.42 -20.86 -27.04
C SER A 236 27.42 -19.53 -26.29
N LYS A 237 28.31 -18.60 -26.70
CA LYS A 237 28.30 -17.16 -26.34
C LYS A 237 27.96 -16.25 -27.54
N LYS A 238 27.45 -16.82 -28.64
CA LYS A 238 27.07 -16.06 -29.84
C LYS A 238 25.67 -15.47 -29.66
N GLY A 239 25.59 -14.31 -29.02
CA GLY A 239 24.34 -13.57 -28.78
C GLY A 239 24.29 -12.95 -27.39
N CYS A 240 23.07 -12.58 -26.98
CA CYS A 240 22.74 -12.01 -25.69
C CYS A 240 21.92 -13.04 -24.89
N ALA A 241 22.43 -13.50 -23.74
CA ALA A 241 21.71 -14.42 -22.87
C ALA A 241 20.94 -13.69 -21.76
N ILE A 242 19.67 -14.08 -21.56
CA ILE A 242 18.93 -13.79 -20.34
C ILE A 242 19.32 -14.78 -19.24
N ASP A 243 19.24 -14.36 -17.98
CA ASP A 243 19.45 -15.24 -16.82
C ASP A 243 18.12 -15.87 -16.40
N CYS A 244 18.16 -17.01 -15.73
CA CYS A 244 16.98 -17.58 -15.09
C CYS A 244 16.51 -16.66 -13.95
N SER A 245 15.21 -16.33 -13.93
CA SER A 245 14.57 -15.44 -12.95
C SER A 245 14.43 -16.06 -11.55
N GLU A 246 14.52 -17.38 -11.42
CA GLU A 246 14.52 -18.06 -10.11
C GLU A 246 15.74 -17.65 -9.26
N PRO A 247 15.55 -17.16 -8.01
CA PRO A 247 16.63 -16.68 -7.16
C PRO A 247 17.80 -17.65 -6.99
N LYS A 248 19.01 -17.10 -7.15
CA LYS A 248 20.30 -17.83 -7.06
C LYS A 248 20.53 -18.87 -8.19
N CYS A 249 19.63 -19.02 -9.16
CA CYS A 249 19.90 -19.87 -10.31
C CYS A 249 21.05 -19.30 -11.16
N PRO A 250 22.12 -20.06 -11.44
CA PRO A 250 23.27 -19.56 -12.20
C PRO A 250 23.08 -19.60 -13.72
N LEU A 251 22.02 -20.27 -14.19
CA LEU A 251 21.79 -20.59 -15.61
C LEU A 251 21.36 -19.37 -16.41
N SER A 252 21.79 -19.32 -17.68
CA SER A 252 21.43 -18.28 -18.65
C SER A 252 21.22 -18.89 -20.03
N PHE A 253 20.35 -18.33 -20.85
CA PHE A 253 20.01 -18.84 -22.18
C PHE A 253 19.65 -17.71 -23.16
N HIS A 254 19.78 -17.92 -24.46
CA HIS A 254 19.20 -17.01 -25.46
C HIS A 254 17.69 -17.22 -25.50
N VAL A 255 16.93 -16.16 -25.74
CA VAL A 255 15.46 -16.17 -25.88
C VAL A 255 14.99 -17.31 -26.80
N THR A 256 15.46 -17.30 -28.06
CA THR A 256 15.08 -18.29 -29.08
C THR A 256 15.50 -19.71 -28.74
N CYS A 257 16.63 -19.92 -28.06
CA CYS A 257 17.01 -21.26 -27.57
C CYS A 257 16.09 -21.74 -26.44
N GLY A 258 15.48 -20.84 -25.68
CA GLY A 258 14.51 -21.18 -24.63
C GLY A 258 13.13 -21.46 -25.19
N LEU A 259 12.65 -20.65 -26.15
CA LEU A 259 11.40 -20.89 -26.88
C LEU A 259 11.45 -22.24 -27.61
N LYS A 260 12.55 -22.56 -28.31
CA LYS A 260 12.81 -23.89 -28.93
C LYS A 260 12.95 -25.06 -27.93
N ARG A 261 12.70 -24.84 -26.64
CA ARG A 261 12.73 -25.87 -25.60
C ARG A 261 11.59 -25.69 -24.59
N ASP A 262 10.54 -24.98 -24.99
CA ASP A 262 9.28 -24.83 -24.25
C ASP A 262 9.50 -24.31 -22.82
N LEU A 263 10.53 -23.47 -22.69
CA LEU A 263 10.86 -22.77 -21.46
C LEU A 263 9.88 -21.62 -21.27
N CYS A 264 9.46 -21.45 -20.02
CA CYS A 264 8.66 -20.29 -19.65
C CYS A 264 9.48 -19.01 -19.83
N ILE A 265 9.08 -18.16 -20.79
CA ILE A 265 9.59 -16.81 -20.99
C ILE A 265 8.38 -15.90 -21.15
N GLU A 266 8.23 -14.93 -20.26
CA GLU A 266 7.01 -14.13 -20.14
C GLU A 266 7.33 -12.64 -20.06
N TYR A 267 6.56 -11.84 -20.80
CA TYR A 267 6.68 -10.38 -20.85
C TYR A 267 5.51 -9.75 -20.10
N THR A 268 5.78 -8.82 -19.21
CA THR A 268 4.76 -8.06 -18.48
C THR A 268 5.07 -6.56 -18.49
N GLU A 269 4.05 -5.70 -18.64
CA GLU A 269 4.25 -4.25 -18.61
C GLU A 269 4.47 -3.75 -17.17
N GLY A 270 5.69 -3.34 -16.86
CA GLY A 270 6.02 -2.76 -15.55
C GLY A 270 5.50 -1.33 -15.40
N ARG A 271 5.02 -0.98 -14.19
CA ARG A 271 4.31 0.28 -13.83
C ARG A 271 5.10 1.60 -14.03
N LYS A 272 6.25 1.59 -14.71
CA LYS A 272 7.12 2.73 -15.00
C LYS A 272 7.59 2.76 -16.47
N ASN A 273 6.74 2.30 -17.40
CA ASN A 273 7.02 2.22 -18.86
C ASN A 273 8.25 1.38 -19.22
N GLY A 274 8.46 0.26 -18.52
CA GLY A 274 9.51 -0.71 -18.83
C GLY A 274 8.96 -2.12 -18.72
N GLY A 275 9.15 -2.93 -19.78
CA GLY A 275 8.76 -4.34 -19.76
C GLY A 275 9.61 -5.15 -18.78
N VAL A 276 8.97 -5.92 -17.91
CA VAL A 276 9.64 -6.91 -17.06
C VAL A 276 9.51 -8.25 -17.77
N VAL A 277 10.65 -8.81 -18.19
CA VAL A 277 10.72 -10.17 -18.74
C VAL A 277 11.17 -11.12 -17.64
N ALA A 278 10.34 -12.13 -17.37
CA ALA A 278 10.73 -13.31 -16.60
C ALA A 278 11.13 -14.43 -17.57
N GLY A 279 12.10 -15.26 -17.19
CA GLY A 279 12.53 -16.40 -17.98
C GLY A 279 13.09 -17.49 -17.10
N PHE A 280 12.63 -18.72 -17.25
CA PHE A 280 13.00 -19.84 -16.38
C PHE A 280 13.80 -20.91 -17.14
N CYS A 281 14.80 -21.52 -16.51
CA CYS A 281 15.44 -22.72 -17.07
C CYS A 281 14.47 -23.92 -17.02
N SER A 282 14.83 -25.06 -17.63
CA SER A 282 13.96 -26.23 -17.70
C SER A 282 13.46 -26.69 -16.33
N SER A 283 14.34 -26.85 -15.35
CA SER A 283 13.98 -27.27 -13.99
C SER A 283 12.95 -26.34 -13.32
N HIS A 284 13.02 -25.03 -13.58
CA HIS A 284 12.12 -24.05 -12.96
C HIS A 284 10.87 -23.77 -13.81
N THR A 285 10.94 -24.00 -15.12
CA THR A 285 9.77 -24.08 -16.01
C THR A 285 8.85 -25.23 -15.59
N GLU A 286 9.41 -26.40 -15.30
CA GLU A 286 8.60 -27.55 -14.85
C GLU A 286 8.05 -27.38 -13.44
N LEU A 287 8.67 -26.54 -12.59
CA LEU A 287 8.02 -26.07 -11.36
C LEU A 287 6.89 -25.08 -11.66
N TRP A 288 7.10 -24.11 -12.55
CA TRP A 288 6.11 -23.10 -12.96
C TRP A 288 4.82 -23.73 -13.48
N LYS A 289 4.94 -24.68 -14.43
CA LYS A 289 3.83 -25.47 -14.97
C LYS A 289 3.09 -26.26 -13.87
N LYS A 290 3.82 -26.78 -12.87
CA LYS A 290 3.24 -27.51 -11.72
C LYS A 290 2.52 -26.62 -10.72
N TRP A 291 2.95 -25.37 -10.52
CA TRP A 291 2.18 -24.39 -9.73
C TRP A 291 0.88 -24.00 -10.44
N TRP A 292 0.90 -23.84 -11.77
CA TRP A 292 -0.29 -23.47 -12.55
C TRP A 292 -1.35 -24.58 -12.57
N THR A 293 -0.94 -25.84 -12.68
CA THR A 293 -1.84 -27.02 -12.72
C THR A 293 -2.50 -27.38 -11.37
N ILE A 294 -2.12 -26.74 -10.26
CA ILE A 294 -2.79 -26.93 -8.95
C ILE A 294 -4.01 -26.00 -8.78
N LEU A 295 -4.09 -24.88 -9.52
CA LEU A 295 -5.20 -23.92 -9.44
C LEU A 295 -6.59 -24.52 -9.76
N PRO A 296 -6.76 -25.43 -10.74
CA PRO A 296 -8.07 -26.04 -11.04
C PRO A 296 -8.63 -26.91 -9.91
N LEU A 297 -7.78 -27.64 -9.17
CA LEU A 297 -8.22 -28.59 -8.12
C LEU A 297 -8.84 -27.93 -6.89
N ILE A 298 -8.73 -26.60 -6.75
CA ILE A 298 -9.39 -25.83 -5.68
C ILE A 298 -10.83 -25.42 -6.10
N ARG A 299 -11.17 -25.52 -7.40
CA ARG A 299 -12.44 -25.03 -7.98
C ARG A 299 -13.67 -25.80 -7.48
N ASP A 300 -13.53 -27.10 -7.20
CA ASP A 300 -14.62 -27.96 -6.76
C ASP A 300 -15.00 -27.81 -5.27
N LEU A 301 -14.24 -27.01 -4.50
CA LEU A 301 -14.56 -26.70 -3.10
C LEU A 301 -15.41 -25.42 -2.91
N GLY A 302 -15.95 -24.87 -4.00
CA GLY A 302 -17.01 -23.86 -3.93
C GLY A 302 -16.59 -22.46 -3.47
N PHE A 303 -15.34 -22.06 -3.75
CA PHE A 303 -14.87 -20.69 -3.54
C PHE A 303 -14.90 -19.90 -4.85
N GLU A 304 -15.39 -18.65 -4.82
CA GLU A 304 -15.44 -17.78 -6.01
C GLU A 304 -14.03 -17.28 -6.39
N PHE A 305 -13.54 -17.70 -7.56
CA PHE A 305 -12.21 -17.37 -8.05
C PHE A 305 -12.20 -16.11 -8.94
N SER A 306 -11.93 -14.96 -8.32
CA SER A 306 -11.57 -13.71 -9.03
C SER A 306 -10.27 -13.05 -8.54
N VAL A 307 -9.64 -13.60 -7.49
CA VAL A 307 -8.51 -12.95 -6.77
C VAL A 307 -7.24 -13.80 -6.71
N TRP A 308 -7.33 -15.14 -6.69
CA TRP A 308 -6.22 -16.00 -6.25
C TRP A 308 -5.18 -16.37 -7.32
N GLY A 309 -5.53 -16.43 -8.61
CA GLY A 309 -4.54 -16.70 -9.68
C GLY A 309 -3.43 -15.64 -9.75
N LYS A 310 -3.76 -14.40 -9.37
CA LYS A 310 -2.81 -13.28 -9.25
C LYS A 310 -1.85 -13.45 -8.06
N PHE A 311 -2.38 -13.96 -6.94
CA PHE A 311 -1.68 -14.04 -5.65
C PHE A 311 -0.48 -14.99 -5.66
N CYS A 312 -0.57 -16.10 -6.39
CA CYS A 312 0.55 -17.04 -6.54
C CYS A 312 1.67 -16.47 -7.44
N TRP A 313 1.31 -15.61 -8.39
CA TRP A 313 2.24 -14.96 -9.30
C TRP A 313 2.99 -13.80 -8.63
N ASP A 314 2.25 -12.91 -7.96
CA ASP A 314 2.81 -11.80 -7.18
C ASP A 314 3.86 -12.34 -6.19
N CYS A 315 3.55 -13.43 -5.47
CA CYS A 315 4.45 -14.04 -4.48
C CYS A 315 5.75 -14.64 -5.07
N HIS A 316 5.72 -15.17 -6.30
CA HIS A 316 6.94 -15.66 -6.98
C HIS A 316 7.71 -14.52 -7.67
N LEU A 317 7.03 -13.48 -8.15
CA LEU A 317 7.65 -12.28 -8.72
C LEU A 317 8.35 -11.43 -7.63
N GLU A 318 7.80 -11.42 -6.41
CA GLU A 318 8.42 -10.93 -5.16
C GLU A 318 9.66 -11.74 -4.71
N CYS A 319 9.88 -12.92 -5.27
CA CYS A 319 11.12 -13.67 -5.11
C CYS A 319 12.12 -13.36 -6.24
N ALA A 320 11.67 -13.40 -7.51
CA ALA A 320 12.52 -13.17 -8.68
C ALA A 320 13.11 -11.74 -8.75
N LEU A 321 12.31 -10.74 -8.37
CA LEU A 321 12.78 -9.40 -8.05
C LEU A 321 13.01 -9.35 -6.53
N ASN A 322 14.13 -8.79 -6.07
CA ASN A 322 14.56 -8.82 -4.66
C ASN A 322 13.71 -7.92 -3.72
N PHE A 323 12.50 -7.53 -4.12
CA PHE A 323 11.55 -6.75 -3.33
C PHE A 323 10.93 -7.63 -2.24
N LYS A 324 11.62 -7.76 -1.11
CA LYS A 324 11.08 -8.43 0.07
C LYS A 324 9.88 -7.64 0.60
N VAL A 325 8.69 -8.02 0.18
CA VAL A 325 7.45 -7.58 0.78
C VAL A 325 7.40 -8.06 2.23
N LYS A 326 7.15 -7.12 3.15
CA LYS A 326 7.12 -7.39 4.59
C LYS A 326 5.87 -6.78 5.20
N SER A 327 5.34 -7.45 6.22
CA SER A 327 4.50 -6.77 7.20
C SER A 327 5.36 -5.75 7.97
N ALA A 328 4.89 -4.51 8.00
CA ALA A 328 5.38 -3.46 8.89
C ALA A 328 4.94 -3.65 10.34
N ILE A 329 3.92 -4.50 10.58
CA ILE A 329 3.36 -4.78 11.91
C ILE A 329 3.81 -6.12 12.51
N GLY A 330 3.74 -6.19 13.84
CA GLY A 330 4.11 -7.37 14.62
C GLY A 330 3.12 -8.53 14.63
N ASP A 331 1.85 -8.30 14.30
CA ASP A 331 0.79 -9.33 14.22
C ASP A 331 0.09 -9.29 12.84
N PRO A 332 0.74 -9.78 11.77
CA PRO A 332 0.25 -9.64 10.39
C PRO A 332 -1.11 -10.32 10.20
N GLY A 333 -2.10 -9.57 9.72
CA GLY A 333 -3.48 -10.04 9.55
C GLY A 333 -4.19 -10.36 10.87
N MET A 334 -3.69 -9.86 12.02
CA MET A 334 -4.15 -10.23 13.37
C MET A 334 -4.20 -11.76 13.61
N ARG A 335 -3.21 -12.49 13.09
CA ARG A 335 -3.24 -13.97 13.02
C ARG A 335 -2.63 -14.68 14.24
N ARG A 336 -1.85 -14.01 15.08
CA ARG A 336 -1.22 -14.57 16.28
C ARG A 336 -2.26 -15.00 17.33
N ASP A 337 -2.08 -16.17 17.96
CA ASP A 337 -2.98 -16.62 19.06
C ASP A 337 -2.70 -15.93 20.40
N ASN A 338 -1.46 -15.51 20.63
CA ASN A 338 -1.09 -14.65 21.76
C ASN A 338 -1.43 -13.20 21.40
N LEU A 339 -2.28 -12.54 22.18
CA LEU A 339 -2.72 -11.17 21.90
C LEU A 339 -1.91 -10.13 22.67
N ARG A 340 -1.92 -8.90 22.14
CA ARG A 340 -1.41 -7.67 22.74
C ARG A 340 -2.32 -6.51 22.33
N VAL A 341 -3.10 -5.98 23.27
CA VAL A 341 -4.00 -4.84 23.08
C VAL A 341 -3.82 -3.87 24.24
N ALA A 342 -3.68 -2.59 23.94
CA ALA A 342 -3.85 -1.52 24.92
C ALA A 342 -5.11 -0.70 24.61
N ILE A 343 -5.55 0.06 25.60
CA ILE A 343 -6.53 1.12 25.43
C ILE A 343 -5.97 2.41 26.04
N GLU A 344 -6.10 3.48 25.27
CA GLU A 344 -5.89 4.84 25.69
C GLU A 344 -7.22 5.60 25.68
N ALA A 345 -7.42 6.45 26.67
CA ALA A 345 -8.46 7.48 26.61
C ALA A 345 -7.88 8.85 26.91
N TRP A 346 -8.30 9.84 26.13
CA TRP A 346 -7.91 11.24 26.26
C TRP A 346 -9.13 12.15 26.15
N ASN A 347 -8.97 13.39 26.62
CA ASN A 347 -9.77 14.50 26.14
C ASN A 347 -9.21 14.98 24.79
N GLN A 348 -9.86 15.95 24.15
CA GLN A 348 -9.24 16.71 23.07
C GLN A 348 -7.89 17.30 23.53
N CYS A 349 -6.94 17.48 22.61
CA CYS A 349 -5.55 17.88 22.87
C CYS A 349 -4.62 16.82 23.47
N ASN A 350 -5.04 15.54 23.51
CA ASN A 350 -4.18 14.42 23.94
C ASN A 350 -3.69 14.57 25.40
N GLU A 351 -4.56 15.07 26.26
CA GLU A 351 -4.33 15.23 27.70
C GLU A 351 -5.49 14.64 28.50
N VAL A 352 -5.21 14.30 29.76
CA VAL A 352 -6.13 13.66 30.72
C VAL A 352 -6.56 14.66 31.79
N TYR A 353 -5.61 15.50 32.25
CA TYR A 353 -5.73 16.52 33.29
C TYR A 353 -6.07 16.01 34.71
N GLU A 354 -7.20 15.31 34.90
CA GLU A 354 -7.60 14.68 36.18
C GLU A 354 -7.89 13.18 35.95
N GLU A 355 -7.37 12.30 36.83
CA GLU A 355 -7.75 10.88 36.80
C GLU A 355 -9.22 10.70 37.24
N ALA A 356 -10.01 9.88 36.53
CA ALA A 356 -11.37 9.59 36.97
C ALA A 356 -11.36 8.89 38.35
N PRO A 357 -12.30 9.23 39.27
CA PRO A 357 -12.25 8.74 40.65
C PRO A 357 -12.24 7.21 40.76
N ASN A 358 -11.22 6.68 41.45
CA ASN A 358 -10.94 5.26 41.63
C ASN A 358 -10.60 4.48 40.35
N MET A 359 -10.30 5.17 39.24
CA MET A 359 -9.94 4.55 37.96
C MET A 359 -8.43 4.40 37.77
N GLY A 360 -7.64 5.34 38.31
CA GLY A 360 -6.23 5.50 37.98
C GLY A 360 -6.05 6.10 36.57
N SER A 361 -4.82 6.04 36.05
CA SER A 361 -4.49 6.61 34.73
C SER A 361 -5.13 5.83 33.58
N PRO A 362 -5.63 6.50 32.51
CA PRO A 362 -6.44 5.93 31.42
C PRO A 362 -5.63 5.12 30.38
N ARG A 363 -4.52 4.52 30.81
CA ARG A 363 -3.76 3.52 30.06
C ARG A 363 -3.97 2.15 30.70
N HIS A 364 -4.64 1.26 29.98
CA HIS A 364 -4.84 -0.15 30.38
C HIS A 364 -4.36 -1.07 29.24
N ALA A 365 -4.00 -2.33 29.55
CA ALA A 365 -3.67 -3.33 28.53
C ALA A 365 -4.14 -4.75 28.89
N ASP A 366 -4.38 -5.55 27.85
CA ASP A 366 -4.49 -7.01 27.85
C ASP A 366 -3.35 -7.59 26.99
N CYS A 367 -2.44 -8.30 27.64
CA CYS A 367 -1.26 -8.87 27.01
C CYS A 367 -0.99 -10.23 27.63
N PHE A 368 -1.13 -11.30 26.86
CA PHE A 368 -0.98 -12.68 27.35
C PHE A 368 -0.21 -13.58 26.39
N ASP A 369 0.46 -14.58 26.94
CA ASP A 369 1.04 -15.68 26.16
C ASP A 369 0.39 -17.02 26.49
N LEU A 370 0.20 -17.85 25.47
CA LEU A 370 -0.36 -19.19 25.61
C LEU A 370 0.75 -20.21 25.84
N GLN A 371 0.80 -20.78 27.03
CA GLN A 371 1.69 -21.87 27.39
C GLN A 371 1.04 -23.22 27.06
N LYS A 372 1.74 -24.06 26.30
CA LYS A 372 1.32 -25.44 26.02
C LYS A 372 1.66 -26.31 27.24
N SER A 373 0.67 -27.05 27.77
CA SER A 373 0.91 -27.97 28.89
C SER A 373 1.78 -29.15 28.46
N ASN A 374 3.04 -29.19 28.93
CA ASN A 374 4.00 -30.25 28.67
C ASN A 374 3.75 -31.52 29.51
N ASN A 375 2.49 -31.97 29.59
CA ASN A 375 2.11 -33.22 30.24
C ASN A 375 2.53 -34.44 29.39
N ARG A 376 3.85 -34.71 29.34
CA ARG A 376 4.42 -35.98 28.88
C ARG A 376 4.07 -37.10 29.87
N LYS A 377 2.81 -37.57 29.86
CA LYS A 377 2.44 -38.89 30.37
C LYS A 377 2.01 -39.77 29.21
N ILE A 378 2.75 -40.87 29.06
CA ILE A 378 2.57 -41.85 27.98
C ILE A 378 1.20 -42.50 28.12
N SER A 379 0.37 -42.38 27.08
CA SER A 379 -0.77 -43.27 26.84
C SER A 379 -1.01 -43.35 25.33
N ASN A 380 -1.22 -44.57 24.81
CA ASN A 380 -1.33 -44.81 23.37
C ASN A 380 -2.75 -44.49 22.88
N SER A 381 -3.06 -43.20 22.68
CA SER A 381 -4.32 -42.72 22.12
C SER A 381 -4.12 -41.58 21.13
N LYS A 382 -4.78 -41.63 19.97
CA LYS A 382 -4.71 -40.62 18.91
C LYS A 382 -5.57 -39.36 19.23
N ASN A 383 -5.41 -38.79 20.41
CA ASN A 383 -6.04 -37.50 20.79
C ASN A 383 -5.05 -36.67 21.61
N ILE A 384 -4.42 -35.66 20.99
CA ILE A 384 -3.65 -34.64 21.70
C ILE A 384 -4.59 -33.48 22.03
N ASP A 385 -5.28 -33.57 23.17
CA ASP A 385 -5.96 -32.41 23.75
C ASP A 385 -4.91 -31.46 24.35
N LEU A 386 -4.49 -30.48 23.54
CA LEU A 386 -3.59 -29.41 23.93
C LEU A 386 -4.29 -28.44 24.90
N ALA A 387 -4.25 -28.78 26.19
CA ALA A 387 -4.60 -27.89 27.28
C ALA A 387 -3.63 -26.68 27.30
N ALA A 388 -3.97 -25.65 26.53
CA ALA A 388 -3.29 -24.36 26.56
C ALA A 388 -3.66 -23.61 27.85
N LYS A 389 -2.66 -23.07 28.54
CA LYS A 389 -2.86 -22.15 29.66
C LYS A 389 -2.59 -20.73 29.19
N LEU A 390 -3.53 -19.82 29.41
CA LEU A 390 -3.37 -18.40 29.17
C LEU A 390 -2.61 -17.78 30.35
N VAL A 391 -1.53 -17.05 30.07
CA VAL A 391 -0.68 -16.39 31.08
C VAL A 391 -0.62 -14.90 30.78
N HIS A 392 -1.32 -14.13 31.62
CA HIS A 392 -1.34 -12.66 31.58
C HIS A 392 -0.01 -12.06 32.02
N LEU A 393 0.53 -11.16 31.21
CA LEU A 393 1.74 -10.37 31.46
C LEU A 393 1.41 -9.05 32.16
N VAL A 394 0.22 -8.52 31.89
CA VAL A 394 -0.40 -7.35 32.54
C VAL A 394 -1.57 -7.85 33.38
N ASN A 395 -1.62 -7.48 34.66
CA ASN A 395 -2.66 -7.89 35.60
C ASN A 395 -3.47 -6.69 36.11
N GLU A 396 -4.41 -6.92 37.03
CA GLU A 396 -5.31 -5.87 37.54
C GLU A 396 -4.58 -4.79 38.35
N ILE A 397 -3.48 -5.14 39.03
CA ILE A 397 -2.64 -4.19 39.77
C ILE A 397 -1.93 -3.26 38.78
N ASP A 398 -1.33 -3.81 37.72
CA ASP A 398 -0.67 -3.01 36.67
C ASP A 398 -1.63 -1.99 36.02
N ASN A 399 -2.84 -2.44 35.69
CA ASN A 399 -3.86 -1.60 35.05
C ASN A 399 -4.45 -0.57 36.01
N LYS A 400 -4.54 -0.84 37.32
CA LYS A 400 -5.03 0.12 38.33
C LYS A 400 -3.98 1.11 38.85
N LEU A 401 -2.72 1.01 38.42
CA LEU A 401 -1.69 1.97 38.84
C LEU A 401 -2.12 3.42 38.55
N SER A 402 -2.01 4.26 39.58
CA SER A 402 -2.42 5.65 39.62
C SER A 402 -1.24 6.59 39.85
N ILE A 403 -1.46 7.88 39.60
CA ILE A 403 -0.49 8.92 39.94
C ILE A 403 -0.14 8.94 41.45
N HIS A 404 -1.05 8.45 42.31
CA HIS A 404 -0.78 8.32 43.74
C HIS A 404 0.27 7.24 44.03
N ASP A 405 0.18 6.07 43.37
CA ASP A 405 1.17 5.00 43.50
C ASP A 405 2.55 5.46 43.01
N ALA A 406 2.59 6.19 41.88
CA ALA A 406 3.84 6.76 41.35
C ALA A 406 4.48 7.75 42.33
N LYS A 407 3.69 8.60 42.98
CA LYS A 407 4.15 9.53 44.03
C LYS A 407 4.64 8.79 45.28
N SER A 408 3.95 7.73 45.70
CA SER A 408 4.43 6.83 46.78
C SER A 408 5.73 6.10 46.43
N LEU A 409 6.00 5.85 45.14
CA LEU A 409 7.26 5.34 44.61
C LEU A 409 8.32 6.44 44.32
N GLY A 410 8.08 7.68 44.79
CA GLY A 410 9.05 8.79 44.71
C GLY A 410 8.99 9.63 43.44
N GLN A 411 8.10 9.34 42.48
CA GLN A 411 7.99 10.05 41.20
C GLN A 411 7.18 11.36 41.33
N TYR A 412 7.55 12.22 42.28
CA TYR A 412 6.79 13.41 42.68
C TYR A 412 6.63 14.49 41.59
N TYR A 413 7.45 14.44 40.53
CA TYR A 413 7.48 15.43 39.45
C TYR A 413 6.48 15.15 38.32
N LEU A 414 5.81 13.99 38.30
CA LEU A 414 4.81 13.67 37.27
C LEU A 414 3.46 14.34 37.59
N ASN A 415 2.90 15.03 36.59
CA ASN A 415 1.46 15.34 36.54
C ASN A 415 0.68 14.14 35.96
N VAL A 416 -0.64 14.27 35.76
CA VAL A 416 -1.49 13.17 35.28
C VAL A 416 -1.13 12.78 33.84
N ASP A 417 -0.79 13.75 33.01
CA ASP A 417 -0.55 13.58 31.57
C ASP A 417 0.79 12.90 31.29
N MET A 418 1.87 13.40 31.92
CA MET A 418 3.18 12.73 31.93
C MET A 418 3.10 11.34 32.57
N TYR A 419 2.26 11.15 33.60
CA TYR A 419 2.06 9.84 34.19
C TYR A 419 1.29 8.88 33.26
N ALA A 420 0.31 9.37 32.49
CA ALA A 420 -0.37 8.57 31.47
C ALA A 420 0.58 8.14 30.35
N ALA A 421 1.39 9.07 29.81
CA ALA A 421 2.43 8.73 28.85
C ALA A 421 3.43 7.70 29.43
N TRP A 422 3.90 7.91 30.66
CA TRP A 422 4.79 6.96 31.34
C TRP A 422 4.16 5.57 31.53
N LYS A 423 2.87 5.50 31.89
CA LYS A 423 2.15 4.24 32.11
C LYS A 423 1.99 3.45 30.81
N GLU A 424 1.83 4.13 29.67
CA GLU A 424 1.92 3.47 28.35
C GLU A 424 3.29 2.85 28.11
N LEU A 425 4.38 3.59 28.36
CA LEU A 425 5.74 3.04 28.20
C LEU A 425 5.99 1.82 29.11
N PHE A 426 5.46 1.85 30.33
CA PHE A 426 5.49 0.73 31.28
C PHE A 426 4.69 -0.48 30.79
N LEU A 427 3.42 -0.31 30.42
CA LEU A 427 2.58 -1.38 29.87
C LEU A 427 3.19 -1.95 28.58
N GLY A 428 3.68 -1.07 27.69
CA GLY A 428 4.41 -1.41 26.48
C GLY A 428 5.62 -2.30 26.79
N TYR A 429 6.43 -1.95 27.79
CA TYR A 429 7.57 -2.77 28.23
C TYR A 429 7.13 -4.19 28.66
N LYS A 430 6.02 -4.34 29.40
CA LYS A 430 5.48 -5.65 29.82
C LYS A 430 4.88 -6.45 28.66
N CYS A 431 4.23 -5.77 27.72
CA CYS A 431 3.63 -6.36 26.53
C CYS A 431 4.65 -6.73 25.43
N LYS A 432 5.85 -6.15 25.47
CA LYS A 432 6.86 -6.20 24.40
C LYS A 432 7.17 -7.62 23.89
N VAL A 433 6.95 -7.84 22.60
CA VAL A 433 7.37 -9.03 21.85
C VAL A 433 8.72 -8.75 21.18
N GLN A 434 9.65 -9.72 21.18
CA GLN A 434 10.90 -9.63 20.42
C GLN A 434 10.67 -10.11 18.98
N ASP A 435 11.13 -9.33 18.01
CA ASP A 435 10.87 -9.51 16.57
C ASP A 435 11.87 -8.66 15.76
N GLU A 436 11.96 -8.92 14.45
CA GLU A 436 12.83 -8.23 13.49
C GLU A 436 12.00 -7.32 12.56
N PRO A 437 12.48 -6.11 12.20
CA PRO A 437 13.78 -5.51 12.54
C PRO A 437 13.81 -4.83 13.92
N LYS A 438 12.68 -4.79 14.62
CA LYS A 438 12.52 -4.17 15.94
C LYS A 438 11.46 -4.93 16.76
N PRO A 439 11.59 -4.96 18.10
CA PRO A 439 10.53 -5.45 18.99
C PRO A 439 9.31 -4.52 18.95
N TRP A 440 8.13 -5.07 19.23
CA TRP A 440 6.85 -4.38 19.15
C TRP A 440 5.97 -4.62 20.38
N ASN A 441 4.91 -3.82 20.56
CA ASN A 441 4.13 -3.78 21.81
C ASN A 441 2.70 -4.31 21.64
N PHE A 442 1.75 -3.51 21.13
CA PHE A 442 0.32 -3.87 21.07
C PHE A 442 -0.44 -3.14 19.95
N TRP A 443 -1.62 -3.66 19.60
CA TRP A 443 -2.68 -2.86 18.98
C TRP A 443 -3.18 -1.81 19.97
N MET A 444 -3.43 -0.58 19.53
CA MET A 444 -3.95 0.48 20.40
C MET A 444 -5.43 0.72 20.10
N ILE A 445 -6.27 0.75 21.13
CA ILE A 445 -7.65 1.25 21.06
C ILE A 445 -7.61 2.69 21.56
N MET A 446 -7.98 3.66 20.71
CA MET A 446 -8.06 5.07 21.11
C MET A 446 -9.51 5.47 21.37
N LEU A 447 -9.73 6.07 22.54
CA LEU A 447 -10.92 6.84 22.87
C LEU A 447 -10.57 8.32 22.97
N LYS A 448 -11.39 9.18 22.36
CA LYS A 448 -11.35 10.64 22.56
C LYS A 448 -12.74 11.20 22.79
N SER A 449 -12.81 12.32 23.50
CA SER A 449 -13.98 13.19 23.58
C SER A 449 -13.64 14.58 23.09
N GLY A 450 -14.52 15.14 22.26
CA GLY A 450 -14.40 16.46 21.66
C GLY A 450 -14.17 17.59 22.66
N ASN A 451 -13.56 18.70 22.20
CA ASN A 451 -13.39 19.85 23.09
C ASN A 451 -14.74 20.50 23.41
N MET A 452 -15.14 20.40 24.67
CA MET A 452 -16.42 20.85 25.17
C MET A 452 -16.30 22.02 26.15
N ASP A 453 -15.11 22.29 26.69
CA ASP A 453 -14.91 23.28 27.76
C ASP A 453 -14.15 24.51 27.26
N THR A 454 -14.88 25.60 27.06
CA THR A 454 -14.29 26.85 26.60
C THR A 454 -13.55 27.62 27.71
N THR A 455 -13.68 27.21 28.97
CA THR A 455 -12.88 27.72 30.10
C THR A 455 -11.60 26.91 30.31
N ALA A 456 -11.62 25.61 30.02
CA ALA A 456 -10.43 24.75 29.97
C ALA A 456 -9.66 24.93 28.64
N ALA A 457 -9.23 26.17 28.38
CA ALA A 457 -8.25 26.54 27.38
C ALA A 457 -6.82 26.05 27.74
N ILE A 458 -6.74 24.78 28.17
CA ILE A 458 -5.52 24.06 28.55
C ILE A 458 -4.73 23.72 27.27
N CYS A 459 -5.46 23.26 26.26
CA CYS A 459 -5.01 23.11 24.87
C CYS A 459 -4.13 24.30 24.41
N PRO A 460 -2.85 24.07 24.07
CA PRO A 460 -2.03 25.08 23.43
C PRO A 460 -2.53 25.36 22.01
N ARG A 461 -2.79 26.64 21.73
CA ARG A 461 -3.01 27.17 20.38
C ARG A 461 -1.69 27.11 19.61
N ASN A 462 -1.53 26.12 18.74
CA ASN A 462 -0.33 25.95 17.91
C ASN A 462 0.97 26.05 18.75
N GLY A 463 1.03 25.32 19.88
CA GLY A 463 2.14 25.32 20.83
C GLY A 463 2.16 26.46 21.85
N ILE A 464 1.26 27.45 21.75
CA ILE A 464 1.20 28.60 22.66
C ILE A 464 0.00 28.42 23.61
N PRO A 465 0.15 28.49 24.95
CA PRO A 465 -0.97 28.38 25.89
C PRO A 465 -2.13 29.30 25.51
N SER A 466 -3.32 28.73 25.30
CA SER A 466 -4.45 29.49 24.80
C SER A 466 -5.15 30.27 25.93
N GLN A 467 -6.22 30.99 25.60
CA GLN A 467 -7.02 31.76 26.55
C GLN A 467 -8.46 31.24 26.51
N PRO A 468 -9.21 31.28 27.63
CA PRO A 468 -10.62 30.92 27.67
C PRO A 468 -11.42 31.58 26.55
N PHE A 469 -12.08 30.76 25.73
CA PHE A 469 -12.97 31.20 24.66
C PHE A 469 -14.42 31.25 25.15
N ALA A 470 -15.30 31.88 24.39
CA ALA A 470 -16.71 31.99 24.76
C ALA A 470 -17.43 30.64 24.59
N GLN A 471 -18.29 30.27 25.55
CA GLN A 471 -19.21 29.14 25.41
C GLN A 471 -20.10 29.37 24.19
N ILE A 472 -19.96 28.51 23.16
CA ILE A 472 -20.79 28.55 21.95
C ILE A 472 -21.72 27.33 21.92
N PRO A 473 -22.96 27.44 21.40
CA PRO A 473 -23.91 26.31 21.34
C PRO A 473 -23.43 25.06 20.56
N ARG A 474 -22.30 25.16 19.85
CA ARG A 474 -21.63 24.07 19.15
C ARG A 474 -20.85 23.13 20.09
N PHE A 475 -20.38 23.63 21.24
CA PHE A 475 -19.54 22.90 22.19
C PHE A 475 -20.07 23.12 23.62
N PRO A 476 -21.10 22.39 24.05
CA PRO A 476 -21.84 22.69 25.28
C PRO A 476 -21.19 22.08 26.54
N CYS A 477 -20.42 22.86 27.30
CA CYS A 477 -19.98 22.41 28.62
C CYS A 477 -21.14 22.40 29.63
N PHE A 478 -21.21 21.36 30.46
CA PHE A 478 -22.16 21.25 31.58
C PHE A 478 -21.53 21.57 32.96
N GLY A 479 -20.37 22.24 32.98
CA GLY A 479 -19.57 22.54 34.18
C GLY A 479 -18.42 21.55 34.40
N LYS A 480 -17.86 21.52 35.62
CA LYS A 480 -16.69 20.67 35.92
C LYS A 480 -16.95 19.22 35.54
N GLY A 481 -16.06 18.66 34.71
CA GLY A 481 -16.13 17.29 34.20
C GLY A 481 -16.65 17.17 32.77
N CYS A 482 -17.00 18.27 32.09
CA CYS A 482 -17.34 18.26 30.67
C CYS A 482 -16.14 17.90 29.75
N MET A 483 -14.91 18.05 30.25
CA MET A 483 -13.68 17.44 29.75
C MET A 483 -13.12 16.53 30.85
N ASN A 484 -13.27 15.21 30.70
CA ASN A 484 -12.80 14.21 31.66
C ASN A 484 -12.62 12.85 30.98
N MET A 485 -11.68 12.03 31.47
CA MET A 485 -11.49 10.66 30.98
C MET A 485 -12.67 9.73 31.37
N PRO A 486 -12.98 8.72 30.55
CA PRO A 486 -14.00 7.73 30.88
C PRO A 486 -13.53 6.73 31.94
N ARG A 487 -14.49 6.02 32.53
CA ARG A 487 -14.20 4.77 33.26
C ARG A 487 -13.94 3.64 32.28
N ILE A 488 -12.88 2.86 32.52
CA ILE A 488 -12.43 1.76 31.65
C ILE A 488 -12.47 0.43 32.42
N TYR A 489 -13.51 -0.37 32.15
CA TYR A 489 -13.65 -1.73 32.67
C TYR A 489 -13.01 -2.74 31.71
N HIS A 490 -12.47 -3.83 32.26
CA HIS A 490 -11.65 -4.80 31.53
C HIS A 490 -12.11 -6.25 31.76
N ASP A 491 -12.71 -6.84 30.73
CA ASP A 491 -12.95 -8.28 30.61
C ASP A 491 -11.65 -8.97 30.16
N TYR A 492 -10.80 -9.37 31.11
CA TYR A 492 -9.53 -10.06 30.83
C TYR A 492 -9.70 -11.27 29.90
N SER A 493 -8.77 -11.42 28.95
CA SER A 493 -8.80 -12.50 27.96
C SER A 493 -8.82 -13.88 28.61
N THR A 494 -9.77 -14.70 28.14
CA THR A 494 -10.08 -16.01 28.72
C THR A 494 -10.39 -17.07 27.67
N LEU A 495 -10.02 -18.31 27.98
CA LEU A 495 -10.24 -19.50 27.14
C LEU A 495 -11.63 -20.11 27.43
N HIS A 496 -12.45 -20.24 26.40
CA HIS A 496 -13.81 -20.78 26.46
C HIS A 496 -13.93 -22.03 25.58
N SER A 497 -14.09 -23.21 26.19
CA SER A 497 -14.36 -24.46 25.46
C SER A 497 -15.80 -24.48 24.95
N HIS A 498 -16.01 -24.86 23.68
CA HIS A 498 -17.34 -24.84 23.07
C HIS A 498 -18.23 -25.99 23.60
N ARG A 499 -19.36 -25.67 24.25
CA ARG A 499 -20.24 -26.64 24.93
C ARG A 499 -20.69 -27.85 24.10
N LYS A 500 -20.81 -27.72 22.77
CA LYS A 500 -21.17 -28.83 21.86
C LYS A 500 -19.97 -29.50 21.17
N HIS A 501 -18.79 -28.86 21.20
CA HIS A 501 -17.57 -29.34 20.52
C HIS A 501 -16.34 -29.01 21.39
N PRO A 502 -16.02 -29.80 22.43
CA PRO A 502 -14.97 -29.45 23.40
C PRO A 502 -13.58 -29.26 22.78
N LYS A 503 -13.33 -29.84 21.59
CA LYS A 503 -12.11 -29.64 20.78
C LYS A 503 -11.97 -28.22 20.16
N VAL A 504 -12.98 -27.36 20.29
CA VAL A 504 -12.95 -25.97 19.79
C VAL A 504 -12.86 -25.01 20.96
N THR A 505 -11.67 -24.45 21.15
CA THR A 505 -11.42 -23.42 22.16
C THR A 505 -11.51 -22.04 21.52
N LYS A 506 -12.40 -21.20 22.07
CA LYS A 506 -12.52 -19.78 21.71
C LYS A 506 -11.73 -18.93 22.70
N LEU A 507 -11.06 -17.90 22.21
CA LEU A 507 -10.53 -16.80 23.02
C LEU A 507 -11.53 -15.64 22.97
N LYS A 508 -11.74 -14.97 24.11
CA LYS A 508 -12.46 -13.69 24.20
C LYS A 508 -11.88 -12.82 25.31
N GLY A 509 -11.79 -11.51 25.08
CA GLY A 509 -11.68 -10.46 26.10
C GLY A 509 -12.36 -9.18 25.63
N GLY A 510 -12.21 -8.08 26.38
CA GLY A 510 -12.68 -6.76 25.93
C GLY A 510 -12.45 -5.62 26.93
N PHE A 511 -12.51 -4.39 26.42
CA PHE A 511 -12.69 -3.18 27.23
C PHE A 511 -14.10 -2.61 27.02
N HIS A 512 -14.67 -2.00 28.06
CA HIS A 512 -15.94 -1.27 27.96
C HIS A 512 -16.06 -0.17 29.01
N GLY A 513 -16.94 0.80 28.79
CA GLY A 513 -17.00 1.96 29.70
C GLY A 513 -17.94 3.08 29.27
N THR A 514 -17.80 4.20 29.96
CA THR A 514 -18.66 5.39 29.85
C THR A 514 -17.91 6.62 30.35
N TRP A 515 -18.21 7.80 29.81
CA TRP A 515 -17.75 9.08 30.35
C TRP A 515 -18.60 9.56 31.55
N GLU A 516 -19.85 9.11 31.69
CA GLU A 516 -20.68 9.43 32.84
C GLU A 516 -20.21 8.71 34.12
N LEU A 517 -19.42 9.40 34.93
CA LEU A 517 -18.94 8.92 36.24
C LEU A 517 -20.07 8.62 37.25
N ASP A 518 -21.29 9.10 36.99
CA ASP A 518 -22.51 8.84 37.75
C ASP A 518 -23.37 7.68 37.19
N ALA A 519 -23.00 7.09 36.05
CA ALA A 519 -23.80 6.05 35.39
C ALA A 519 -23.62 4.64 35.97
N ASP A 520 -24.72 3.88 35.91
CA ASP A 520 -24.75 2.43 36.14
C ASP A 520 -24.32 1.67 34.88
N MET A 521 -23.19 0.97 34.97
CA MET A 521 -22.63 0.20 33.86
C MET A 521 -23.49 -0.98 33.41
N SER A 522 -24.38 -1.51 34.26
CA SER A 522 -25.27 -2.61 33.86
C SER A 522 -26.34 -2.16 32.85
N THR A 523 -26.70 -0.88 32.85
CA THR A 523 -27.67 -0.30 31.92
C THR A 523 -27.07 0.67 30.90
N ALA A 524 -25.84 1.17 31.07
CA ALA A 524 -25.22 2.20 30.23
C ALA A 524 -25.33 1.97 28.70
N LYS A 525 -25.15 0.73 28.21
CA LYS A 525 -25.30 0.41 26.78
C LYS A 525 -26.72 0.70 26.28
N THR A 526 -27.75 0.27 27.01
CA THR A 526 -29.16 0.31 26.59
C THR A 526 -29.94 1.54 27.06
N ARG A 527 -29.50 2.20 28.13
CA ARG A 527 -30.16 3.37 28.73
C ARG A 527 -30.00 4.61 27.83
N ASN A 528 -31.10 5.32 27.55
CA ASN A 528 -31.02 6.60 26.86
C ASN A 528 -30.27 7.65 27.70
N ASP A 529 -29.54 8.53 27.03
CA ASP A 529 -28.71 9.58 27.60
C ASP A 529 -27.62 9.09 28.56
N THR A 530 -26.83 8.12 28.06
CA THR A 530 -25.62 7.64 28.71
C THR A 530 -24.64 7.19 27.62
N SER A 531 -23.44 7.77 27.60
CA SER A 531 -22.39 7.39 26.66
C SER A 531 -21.93 5.97 26.95
N PHE A 532 -21.49 5.27 25.92
CA PHE A 532 -20.98 3.91 26.08
C PHE A 532 -19.96 3.60 24.99
N PHE A 533 -18.81 3.05 25.38
CA PHE A 533 -17.91 2.39 24.46
C PHE A 533 -17.78 0.91 24.83
N SER A 534 -17.50 0.07 23.84
CA SER A 534 -16.93 -1.25 24.07
C SER A 534 -16.13 -1.70 22.86
N VAL A 535 -14.98 -2.33 23.10
CA VAL A 535 -14.24 -3.10 22.11
C VAL A 535 -14.04 -4.49 22.68
N THR A 536 -14.59 -5.50 22.01
CA THR A 536 -14.39 -6.90 22.39
C THR A 536 -13.68 -7.65 21.28
N TRP A 537 -12.68 -8.45 21.62
CA TRP A 537 -11.91 -9.24 20.67
C TRP A 537 -12.22 -10.72 20.85
N HIS A 538 -12.38 -11.45 19.75
CA HIS A 538 -12.57 -12.89 19.77
C HIS A 538 -11.88 -13.63 18.62
N LYS A 539 -11.46 -14.87 18.90
CA LYS A 539 -10.74 -15.75 17.96
C LYS A 539 -11.01 -17.22 18.26
N ILE A 540 -10.82 -18.11 17.28
CA ILE A 540 -10.76 -19.55 17.51
C ILE A 540 -9.27 -19.93 17.57
N LEU A 541 -8.85 -20.60 18.64
CA LEU A 541 -7.44 -20.94 18.86
C LEU A 541 -6.85 -21.69 17.65
N GLY A 542 -5.76 -21.18 17.10
CA GLY A 542 -5.06 -21.73 15.93
C GLY A 542 -5.77 -21.50 14.59
N LYS A 543 -6.80 -20.64 14.52
CA LYS A 543 -7.58 -20.41 13.28
C LYS A 543 -7.96 -18.95 13.03
N GLY A 544 -7.76 -18.52 11.79
CA GLY A 544 -8.23 -17.23 11.27
C GLY A 544 -7.60 -16.02 11.96
N SER A 545 -8.25 -14.87 11.80
CA SER A 545 -7.87 -13.60 12.39
C SER A 545 -8.59 -13.32 13.71
N TRP A 546 -8.06 -12.42 14.56
CA TRP A 546 -8.87 -11.80 15.61
C TRP A 546 -9.96 -10.94 14.99
N LYS A 547 -11.18 -11.02 15.54
CA LYS A 547 -12.26 -10.08 15.22
C LYS A 547 -12.42 -9.10 16.37
N PHE A 548 -12.18 -7.83 16.12
CA PHE A 548 -12.42 -6.72 17.04
C PHE A 548 -13.79 -6.13 16.74
N HIS A 549 -14.77 -6.37 17.61
CA HIS A 549 -16.10 -5.79 17.56
C HIS A 549 -16.14 -4.52 18.41
N HIS A 550 -16.49 -3.40 17.79
CA HIS A 550 -16.49 -2.06 18.35
C HIS A 550 -17.92 -1.54 18.47
N VAL A 551 -18.17 -0.80 19.54
CA VAL A 551 -19.41 -0.07 19.81
C VAL A 551 -19.04 1.30 20.35
N LEU A 552 -19.57 2.37 19.75
CA LEU A 552 -19.47 3.73 20.27
C LEU A 552 -20.86 4.37 20.34
N LYS A 553 -21.17 5.03 21.46
CA LYS A 553 -22.45 5.67 21.71
C LYS A 553 -22.27 6.99 22.46
N THR A 554 -22.93 8.04 21.98
CA THR A 554 -22.92 9.39 22.56
C THR A 554 -24.12 9.64 23.49
N SER A 555 -24.05 10.73 24.27
CA SER A 555 -25.15 11.24 25.10
C SER A 555 -25.30 12.75 24.92
N SER A 556 -26.20 13.40 25.67
CA SER A 556 -26.30 14.87 25.70
C SER A 556 -25.18 15.53 26.52
N LYS A 557 -24.59 14.81 27.49
CA LYS A 557 -23.36 15.24 28.18
C LYS A 557 -22.13 15.09 27.27
N TYR A 558 -22.03 13.99 26.53
CA TYR A 558 -20.90 13.69 25.63
C TYR A 558 -21.41 13.42 24.21
N PRO A 559 -21.74 14.48 23.43
CA PRO A 559 -22.29 14.39 22.08
C PRO A 559 -21.19 14.28 21.01
N TRP A 560 -19.92 14.50 21.37
CA TRP A 560 -18.77 14.44 20.46
C TRP A 560 -17.74 13.46 21.01
N LEU A 561 -17.65 12.27 20.38
CA LEU A 561 -16.80 11.15 20.82
C LEU A 561 -16.16 10.46 19.62
N MET A 562 -14.99 9.84 19.85
CA MET A 562 -14.25 9.06 18.86
C MET A 562 -13.84 7.70 19.43
N LEU A 563 -13.81 6.68 18.56
CA LEU A 563 -13.27 5.36 18.86
C LEU A 563 -12.57 4.78 17.63
N TYR A 564 -11.27 4.50 17.76
CA TYR A 564 -10.42 3.94 16.70
C TYR A 564 -9.65 2.70 17.16
N LEU A 565 -9.38 1.80 16.22
CA LEU A 565 -8.34 0.77 16.33
C LEU A 565 -7.12 1.23 15.53
N ARG A 566 -5.94 1.17 16.16
CA ARG A 566 -4.76 1.94 15.74
C ARG A 566 -3.49 1.10 15.73
N SER A 567 -2.60 1.43 14.80
CA SER A 567 -1.34 0.72 14.56
C SER A 567 -0.12 1.67 14.69
N ASP A 568 0.13 2.16 15.90
CA ASP A 568 1.22 3.11 16.17
C ASP A 568 2.63 2.54 15.93
N ALA A 569 3.59 3.43 15.73
CA ALA A 569 5.01 3.14 15.70
C ALA A 569 5.51 2.58 17.06
N THR A 570 6.55 1.75 17.04
CA THR A 570 7.16 1.20 18.26
C THR A 570 7.96 2.22 19.09
N THR A 571 8.17 3.43 18.56
CA THR A 571 8.99 4.52 19.13
C THR A 571 8.60 5.85 18.49
N GLY A 572 8.70 6.96 19.22
CA GLY A 572 8.47 8.31 18.71
C GLY A 572 7.03 8.82 18.87
N PHE A 573 6.79 9.94 18.19
CA PHE A 573 5.50 10.63 18.11
C PHE A 573 4.59 9.95 17.08
N SER A 574 3.41 9.51 17.50
CA SER A 574 2.36 8.98 16.62
C SER A 574 1.14 9.91 16.65
N GLY A 575 0.34 9.97 15.59
CA GLY A 575 -1.05 10.49 15.61
C GLY A 575 -1.34 11.87 16.24
N GLY A 576 -0.35 12.76 16.43
CA GLY A 576 -0.50 14.04 17.14
C GLY A 576 -0.01 14.06 18.61
N TYR A 577 0.59 12.98 19.10
CA TYR A 577 1.20 12.95 20.43
C TYR A 577 2.56 13.64 20.44
N HIS A 578 2.72 14.64 21.32
CA HIS A 578 4.00 15.26 21.66
C HIS A 578 4.80 14.46 22.72
N TYR A 579 4.39 13.21 22.97
CA TYR A 579 5.01 12.26 23.88
C TYR A 579 5.44 11.00 23.12
N GLU A 580 6.45 10.29 23.65
CA GLU A 580 6.87 8.97 23.15
C GLU A 580 5.76 7.92 23.33
N THR A 581 5.41 7.22 22.24
CA THR A 581 4.32 6.21 22.18
C THR A 581 4.84 4.80 21.86
N ARG A 582 4.06 3.75 22.17
CA ARG A 582 4.47 2.33 21.98
C ARG A 582 3.40 1.48 21.30
N GLY A 583 3.41 1.43 19.97
CA GLY A 583 2.51 0.56 19.19
C GLY A 583 3.13 -0.74 18.68
N MET A 584 2.65 -1.17 17.51
CA MET A 584 3.00 -2.46 16.89
C MET A 584 3.59 -2.38 15.47
N SER A 585 3.66 -1.18 14.88
CA SER A 585 4.33 -0.90 13.60
C SER A 585 5.84 -0.86 13.80
N LYS A 586 6.48 -2.04 13.75
CA LYS A 586 7.94 -2.26 13.86
C LYS A 586 8.75 -1.69 12.69
N ILE A 587 8.09 -1.42 11.56
CA ILE A 587 8.58 -0.57 10.48
C ILE A 587 7.60 0.61 10.38
N VAL A 588 8.09 1.85 10.30
CA VAL A 588 7.24 3.02 10.03
C VAL A 588 7.05 3.14 8.51
N PRO A 589 5.83 3.01 7.98
CA PRO A 589 5.58 3.11 6.53
C PRO A 589 5.99 4.46 5.96
N LYS A 590 6.52 4.46 4.73
CA LYS A 590 7.01 5.64 4.00
C LYS A 590 6.33 5.72 2.65
N SER A 591 5.71 6.85 2.32
CA SER A 591 5.13 7.05 0.97
C SER A 591 6.24 7.05 -0.10
N PRO A 592 6.00 6.46 -1.30
CA PRO A 592 4.76 5.82 -1.75
C PRO A 592 4.69 4.30 -1.50
N ASN A 593 5.64 3.71 -0.77
CA ASN A 593 5.99 2.29 -0.87
C ASN A 593 5.28 1.38 0.16
N PHE A 594 3.99 1.58 0.37
CA PHE A 594 3.19 0.73 1.26
C PHE A 594 1.70 0.63 0.89
N LYS A 595 1.11 -0.51 1.26
CA LYS A 595 -0.33 -0.78 1.24
C LYS A 595 -0.84 -1.06 2.65
N VAL A 596 -2.16 -0.97 2.84
CA VAL A 596 -2.84 -1.44 4.06
C VAL A 596 -4.00 -2.35 3.63
N ARG A 597 -4.12 -3.52 4.26
CA ARG A 597 -5.17 -4.52 3.99
C ARG A 597 -5.92 -4.84 5.28
N PHE A 598 -7.25 -4.92 5.24
CA PHE A 598 -8.08 -5.28 6.39
C PHE A 598 -9.50 -5.68 5.95
N THR A 599 -10.20 -6.44 6.78
CA THR A 599 -11.64 -6.72 6.63
C THR A 599 -12.44 -5.79 7.54
N LEU A 600 -13.43 -5.09 6.97
CA LEU A 600 -14.35 -4.20 7.67
C LEU A 600 -15.81 -4.64 7.43
N ASP A 601 -16.59 -4.64 8.49
CA ASP A 601 -18.05 -4.84 8.50
C ASP A 601 -18.70 -3.74 9.36
N VAL A 602 -19.39 -2.78 8.72
CA VAL A 602 -20.10 -1.70 9.42
C VAL A 602 -21.53 -2.17 9.71
N ILE A 603 -21.85 -2.40 10.98
CA ILE A 603 -23.15 -2.90 11.42
C ILE A 603 -24.13 -1.75 11.65
N LYS A 604 -23.65 -0.61 12.17
CA LYS A 604 -24.40 0.65 12.33
C LYS A 604 -23.48 1.86 12.18
N GLY A 605 -23.94 2.87 11.45
CA GLY A 605 -23.33 4.21 11.41
C GLY A 605 -23.82 5.09 12.57
N GLY A 606 -22.96 5.96 13.09
CA GLY A 606 -23.26 6.87 14.20
C GLY A 606 -24.13 8.07 13.83
N GLY A 607 -25.12 7.89 12.95
CA GLY A 607 -25.99 8.94 12.45
C GLY A 607 -25.36 9.86 11.39
N PRO A 608 -26.12 10.86 10.88
CA PRO A 608 -25.77 11.65 9.71
C PRO A 608 -24.62 12.66 9.93
N ARG A 609 -24.13 12.81 11.16
CA ARG A 609 -22.92 13.58 11.50
C ARG A 609 -21.76 12.68 11.97
N SER A 610 -21.86 11.36 11.83
CA SER A 610 -20.70 10.50 12.05
C SER A 610 -19.77 10.54 10.85
N GLN A 611 -18.49 10.74 11.11
CA GLN A 611 -17.42 10.52 10.14
C GLN A 611 -16.82 9.15 10.49
N PHE A 612 -16.99 8.18 9.59
CA PHE A 612 -16.37 6.86 9.72
C PHE A 612 -15.16 6.83 8.81
N TYR A 613 -13.98 6.79 9.40
CA TYR A 613 -12.71 6.75 8.68
C TYR A 613 -12.41 5.30 8.30
N LEU A 614 -12.56 5.00 7.01
CA LEU A 614 -12.10 3.73 6.42
C LEU A 614 -10.58 3.59 6.57
N MET A 615 -9.90 4.73 6.48
CA MET A 615 -8.48 4.89 6.72
C MET A 615 -8.23 6.32 7.18
N ASP A 616 -7.71 6.48 8.39
CA ASP A 616 -7.03 7.68 8.87
C ASP A 616 -5.53 7.34 8.97
N ILE A 617 -4.67 8.26 8.51
CA ILE A 617 -3.23 8.14 8.66
C ILE A 617 -2.67 9.43 9.24
N GLY A 618 -1.96 9.30 10.36
CA GLY A 618 -1.40 10.40 11.13
C GLY A 618 0.11 10.47 11.02
N SER A 619 0.64 11.68 10.82
CA SER A 619 2.07 11.97 10.69
C SER A 619 2.44 13.31 11.34
N CYS A 620 3.73 13.62 11.42
CA CYS A 620 4.24 14.89 11.91
C CYS A 620 5.52 15.30 11.15
N TRP A 621 5.53 16.51 10.58
CA TRP A 621 6.74 17.17 10.09
C TRP A 621 6.61 18.70 10.16
N LYS A 622 7.71 19.43 10.32
CA LYS A 622 7.71 20.91 10.37
C LYS A 622 7.43 21.49 8.98
N ASN A 623 6.89 22.71 8.88
CA ASN A 623 6.55 23.33 7.58
C ASN A 623 7.75 23.49 6.63
N ASN A 624 8.97 23.50 7.17
CA ASN A 624 10.22 23.51 6.40
C ASN A 624 10.71 22.12 5.92
N GLY A 625 9.93 21.06 6.14
CA GLY A 625 10.20 19.69 5.68
C GLY A 625 11.13 18.86 6.56
N GLN A 626 11.56 19.37 7.71
CA GLN A 626 12.27 18.57 8.72
C GLN A 626 11.29 17.67 9.51
N PRO A 627 11.74 16.52 10.03
CA PRO A 627 10.96 15.74 10.99
C PRO A 627 10.56 16.56 12.22
N CYS A 628 9.48 16.16 12.88
CA CYS A 628 9.12 16.69 14.19
C CYS A 628 10.14 16.28 15.26
N ASP A 629 10.32 17.14 16.28
CA ASP A 629 11.30 16.94 17.37
C ASP A 629 10.70 17.14 18.78
N GLY A 630 9.42 17.47 18.88
CA GLY A 630 8.70 17.72 20.13
C GLY A 630 8.48 19.21 20.43
N ASP A 631 9.06 20.13 19.65
CA ASP A 631 8.71 21.55 19.72
C ASP A 631 7.32 21.80 19.13
N VAL A 632 6.31 21.79 20.00
CA VAL A 632 4.91 22.04 19.67
C VAL A 632 4.62 23.38 18.97
N THR A 633 5.57 24.33 18.97
CA THR A 633 5.40 25.62 18.27
C THR A 633 5.76 25.54 16.78
N THR A 634 6.67 24.64 16.38
CA THR A 634 7.13 24.49 14.99
C THR A 634 6.78 23.13 14.36
N ASP A 635 6.48 22.11 15.17
CA ASP A 635 5.92 20.84 14.74
C ASP A 635 4.51 21.03 14.15
N VAL A 636 4.18 20.21 13.14
CA VAL A 636 2.85 20.20 12.51
C VAL A 636 2.40 18.77 12.29
N THR A 637 1.28 18.42 12.92
CA THR A 637 0.63 17.10 12.76
C THR A 637 -0.23 17.11 11.50
N ARG A 638 -0.23 16.00 10.76
CA ARG A 638 -0.93 15.89 9.48
C ARG A 638 -1.74 14.61 9.39
N TYR A 639 -2.99 14.76 8.94
CA TYR A 639 -3.95 13.67 8.80
C TYR A 639 -4.47 13.56 7.36
N SER A 640 -4.74 12.34 6.91
CA SER A 640 -5.37 12.06 5.61
C SER A 640 -6.47 11.01 5.82
N GLU A 641 -7.72 11.46 5.77
CA GLU A 641 -8.87 10.75 6.31
C GLU A 641 -9.89 10.43 5.20
N MET A 642 -10.16 9.14 4.95
CA MET A 642 -11.22 8.71 4.02
C MET A 642 -12.53 8.44 4.76
N ILE A 643 -13.51 9.33 4.59
CA ILE A 643 -14.84 9.21 5.22
C ILE A 643 -15.78 8.40 4.32
N ILE A 644 -16.28 7.25 4.80
CA ILE A 644 -17.19 6.39 4.01
C ILE A 644 -18.68 6.54 4.31
N ASN A 645 -19.08 7.35 5.30
CA ASN A 645 -20.50 7.62 5.57
C ASN A 645 -21.14 8.36 4.37
N PRO A 646 -22.15 7.78 3.67
CA PRO A 646 -22.78 8.39 2.50
C PRO A 646 -23.48 9.73 2.80
N ASP A 647 -23.93 9.95 4.04
CA ASP A 647 -24.64 11.16 4.47
C ASP A 647 -23.73 12.41 4.49
N ILE A 648 -22.41 12.24 4.47
CA ILE A 648 -21.45 13.35 4.50
C ILE A 648 -21.29 13.96 3.11
N HIS A 649 -21.59 15.26 2.97
CA HIS A 649 -21.52 15.99 1.70
C HIS A 649 -20.22 16.79 1.56
N THR A 650 -19.77 17.02 0.33
CA THR A 650 -18.66 17.95 0.01
C THR A 650 -18.95 19.34 0.55
N VAL A 651 -18.06 19.93 1.34
CA VAL A 651 -18.17 21.36 1.71
C VAL A 651 -17.60 22.17 0.55
N SER A 652 -18.45 22.57 -0.39
CA SER A 652 -18.00 23.26 -1.61
C SER A 652 -17.25 24.55 -1.27
N PRO A 653 -15.94 24.67 -1.59
CA PRO A 653 -15.35 25.99 -1.75
C PRO A 653 -16.00 26.66 -2.97
N GLY A 654 -16.03 27.99 -3.01
CA GLY A 654 -16.63 28.78 -4.10
C GLY A 654 -15.81 28.78 -5.40
N CYS A 655 -15.30 27.62 -5.82
CA CYS A 655 -14.29 27.46 -6.86
C CYS A 655 -14.87 27.45 -8.28
N ASN A 656 -14.01 27.79 -9.24
CA ASN A 656 -14.35 27.95 -10.64
C ASN A 656 -14.41 26.58 -11.35
N PRO A 657 -15.45 26.26 -12.15
CA PRO A 657 -15.53 24.99 -12.89
C PRO A 657 -14.33 24.65 -13.78
N LYS A 658 -13.50 25.64 -14.15
CA LYS A 658 -12.23 25.44 -14.90
C LYS A 658 -11.06 24.92 -14.04
N GLU A 659 -11.28 24.68 -12.76
CA GLU A 659 -10.26 24.20 -11.81
C GLU A 659 -10.54 22.78 -11.33
N ASN A 660 -11.80 22.33 -11.32
CA ASN A 660 -12.19 20.93 -11.11
C ASN A 660 -11.46 19.95 -12.06
N ALA A 661 -11.15 20.41 -13.30
CA ALA A 661 -10.37 19.63 -14.27
C ALA A 661 -8.87 19.47 -13.93
N ARG A 662 -8.38 20.06 -12.84
CA ARG A 662 -7.00 19.98 -12.34
C ARG A 662 -6.90 19.50 -10.89
N PHE A 663 -7.98 19.61 -10.11
CA PHE A 663 -8.08 19.10 -8.75
C PHE A 663 -9.53 18.67 -8.50
N PRO A 664 -9.81 17.41 -8.12
CA PRO A 664 -11.17 16.91 -8.01
C PRO A 664 -11.81 17.38 -6.70
N TYR A 665 -12.21 18.65 -6.60
CA TYR A 665 -12.77 19.26 -5.38
C TYR A 665 -14.01 18.53 -4.84
N ASP A 666 -14.73 17.83 -5.70
CA ASP A 666 -15.86 16.94 -5.39
C ASP A 666 -15.45 15.62 -4.69
N ALA A 667 -14.16 15.29 -4.69
CA ALA A 667 -13.58 14.18 -3.96
C ALA A 667 -13.09 14.54 -2.54
N TYR A 668 -13.18 15.82 -2.14
CA TYR A 668 -12.77 16.33 -0.83
C TYR A 668 -13.99 16.77 -0.01
N HIS A 669 -14.03 16.37 1.26
CA HIS A 669 -14.97 16.93 2.24
C HIS A 669 -14.45 18.25 2.82
N MET A 670 -13.18 18.26 3.22
CA MET A 670 -12.53 19.38 3.91
C MET A 670 -11.01 19.33 3.71
N HIS A 671 -10.38 20.50 3.57
CA HIS A 671 -8.94 20.69 3.77
C HIS A 671 -8.77 21.91 4.68
N CYS A 672 -7.95 21.77 5.72
CA CYS A 672 -7.58 22.87 6.59
C CYS A 672 -6.07 22.92 6.78
N SER A 673 -5.54 24.15 6.80
CA SER A 673 -4.11 24.48 6.79
C SER A 673 -3.55 24.70 8.20
N PRO A 674 -2.23 24.51 8.41
CA PRO A 674 -1.60 24.73 9.70
C PRO A 674 -1.68 26.17 10.18
N GLY A 675 -1.98 26.35 11.47
CA GLY A 675 -2.02 27.66 12.14
C GLY A 675 -0.66 28.38 12.22
N ASN A 676 0.45 27.67 12.02
CA ASN A 676 1.81 28.21 11.91
C ASN A 676 2.35 28.24 10.46
N GLY A 677 1.48 28.12 9.45
CA GLY A 677 1.86 28.25 8.04
C GLY A 677 2.09 29.72 7.64
N MET A 678 3.32 30.07 7.23
CA MET A 678 3.73 31.47 6.99
C MET A 678 3.42 31.98 5.57
N TYR A 679 3.14 31.09 4.62
CA TYR A 679 2.98 31.39 3.20
C TYR A 679 1.80 30.60 2.59
N LEU A 680 0.67 30.57 3.28
CA LEU A 680 -0.54 29.87 2.81
C LEU A 680 -1.11 30.56 1.55
N GLU A 681 -1.55 29.75 0.58
CA GLU A 681 -2.15 30.24 -0.67
C GLU A 681 -3.66 30.46 -0.48
N GLU A 682 -4.15 31.68 -0.75
CA GLU A 682 -5.58 32.00 -0.63
C GLU A 682 -6.41 31.39 -1.78
N PRO A 683 -7.64 30.88 -1.50
CA PRO A 683 -8.31 30.83 -0.20
C PRO A 683 -7.90 29.60 0.63
N PHE A 684 -7.62 29.82 1.91
CA PHE A 684 -7.39 28.77 2.91
C PHE A 684 -8.29 28.94 4.12
N ASN A 685 -8.53 27.86 4.86
CA ASN A 685 -9.03 27.88 6.23
C ASN A 685 -7.95 27.27 7.13
N HIS A 686 -7.72 27.81 8.31
CA HIS A 686 -6.90 27.10 9.30
C HIS A 686 -7.69 25.92 9.89
N CYS A 687 -6.99 24.87 10.33
CA CYS A 687 -7.58 23.90 11.24
C CYS A 687 -7.91 24.57 12.58
N ASP A 688 -8.79 23.96 13.39
CA ASP A 688 -9.05 24.51 14.71
C ASP A 688 -7.80 24.41 15.60
N GLU A 689 -7.61 25.43 16.43
CA GLU A 689 -6.41 25.61 17.25
C GLU A 689 -6.55 25.00 18.65
N TYR A 690 -7.54 24.10 18.85
CA TYR A 690 -7.93 23.56 20.15
C TYR A 690 -8.14 22.03 20.13
N SER A 691 -7.52 21.32 19.16
CA SER A 691 -7.66 19.88 18.99
C SER A 691 -6.39 19.05 19.20
N ASN A 692 -5.20 19.61 18.95
CA ASN A 692 -3.90 19.05 19.32
C ASN A 692 -3.00 20.16 19.91
N PRO A 693 -1.96 19.83 20.69
CA PRO A 693 -1.06 20.83 21.28
C PRO A 693 -0.18 21.60 20.29
N GLN A 694 0.02 21.05 19.10
CA GLN A 694 0.76 21.63 17.99
C GLN A 694 -0.16 21.83 16.77
N ALA A 695 0.28 22.65 15.81
CA ALA A 695 -0.53 22.97 14.64
C ALA A 695 -0.91 21.71 13.83
N GLN A 696 -2.07 21.78 13.15
CA GLN A 696 -2.62 20.66 12.38
C GLN A 696 -2.80 21.02 10.90
N GLU A 697 -2.61 20.05 10.02
CA GLU A 697 -3.17 20.05 8.67
C GLU A 697 -4.05 18.80 8.50
N ILE A 698 -5.35 18.97 8.22
CA ILE A 698 -6.29 17.86 8.04
C ILE A 698 -6.79 17.87 6.60
N LEU A 699 -6.83 16.68 5.99
CA LEU A 699 -7.35 16.46 4.66
C LEU A 699 -8.39 15.33 4.67
N GLN A 700 -9.67 15.69 4.65
CA GLN A 700 -10.79 14.76 4.61
C GLN A 700 -11.24 14.53 3.17
N ILE A 701 -11.18 13.29 2.69
CA ILE A 701 -11.58 12.85 1.35
C ILE A 701 -12.80 11.92 1.38
N LEU A 702 -13.50 11.87 0.25
CA LEU A 702 -14.75 11.13 0.06
C LEU A 702 -14.65 10.08 -1.07
N PRO A 703 -15.52 9.06 -1.09
CA PRO A 703 -15.60 8.06 -2.15
C PRO A 703 -15.79 8.70 -3.53
N HIS A 704 -14.83 8.48 -4.42
CA HIS A 704 -14.80 9.12 -5.74
C HIS A 704 -13.99 8.28 -6.75
N PRO A 705 -14.37 8.21 -8.04
CA PRO A 705 -13.69 7.33 -9.01
C PRO A 705 -12.20 7.59 -9.18
N VAL A 706 -11.73 8.81 -8.90
CA VAL A 706 -10.29 9.17 -8.96
C VAL A 706 -9.43 8.42 -7.93
N TRP A 707 -10.04 7.86 -6.88
CA TRP A 707 -9.34 7.03 -5.89
C TRP A 707 -9.30 5.53 -6.24
N GLY A 708 -9.99 5.09 -7.30
CA GLY A 708 -10.12 3.67 -7.65
C GLY A 708 -8.80 2.99 -8.00
N GLU A 709 -7.84 3.69 -8.62
CA GLU A 709 -6.49 3.15 -8.90
C GLU A 709 -5.62 2.93 -7.64
N TYR A 710 -6.12 3.35 -6.48
CA TYR A 710 -5.52 3.15 -5.17
C TYR A 710 -6.32 2.12 -4.32
N GLY A 711 -7.33 1.46 -4.89
CA GLY A 711 -8.16 0.47 -4.19
C GLY A 711 -9.22 1.06 -3.24
N TYR A 712 -9.36 2.38 -3.20
CA TYR A 712 -10.31 3.10 -2.33
C TYR A 712 -11.73 3.14 -2.92
N PRO A 713 -12.77 3.36 -2.09
CA PRO A 713 -14.15 3.55 -2.51
C PRO A 713 -14.32 4.53 -3.68
N THR A 714 -15.05 4.10 -4.71
CA THR A 714 -15.30 4.88 -5.92
C THR A 714 -16.64 5.62 -5.89
N LYS A 715 -17.57 5.18 -5.02
CA LYS A 715 -18.94 5.69 -4.91
C LYS A 715 -19.37 5.75 -3.44
N LYS A 716 -20.25 6.70 -3.09
CA LYS A 716 -20.84 6.78 -1.76
C LYS A 716 -21.59 5.50 -1.39
N GLY A 717 -21.45 5.06 -0.14
CA GLY A 717 -22.06 3.83 0.38
C GLY A 717 -21.29 2.54 0.08
N GLU A 718 -20.25 2.59 -0.75
CA GLU A 718 -19.36 1.47 -1.00
C GLU A 718 -18.53 1.13 0.26
N GLY A 719 -18.66 -0.10 0.78
CA GLY A 719 -18.08 -0.51 2.08
C GLY A 719 -18.87 -0.10 3.32
N TRP A 720 -20.10 0.38 3.15
CA TRP A 720 -20.95 0.85 4.25
C TRP A 720 -21.85 -0.26 4.81
N ILE A 721 -22.94 0.13 5.49
CA ILE A 721 -23.83 -0.79 6.20
C ILE A 721 -24.42 -1.83 5.25
N GLY A 722 -24.14 -3.10 5.50
CA GLY A 722 -24.57 -4.23 4.67
C GLY A 722 -23.64 -4.58 3.50
N ASP A 723 -22.51 -3.89 3.35
CA ASP A 723 -21.48 -4.13 2.33
C ASP A 723 -20.11 -4.45 2.98
N PRO A 724 -19.99 -5.57 3.73
CA PRO A 724 -18.76 -5.95 4.43
C PRO A 724 -17.68 -6.41 3.43
N ARG A 725 -16.46 -5.87 3.56
CA ARG A 725 -15.40 -6.07 2.55
C ARG A 725 -14.01 -6.25 3.16
N THR A 726 -13.18 -7.03 2.47
CA THR A 726 -11.72 -6.96 2.63
C THR A 726 -11.17 -5.92 1.67
N TRP A 727 -10.60 -4.86 2.22
CA TRP A 727 -9.94 -3.77 1.51
C TRP A 727 -8.46 -4.07 1.30
N GLU A 728 -7.91 -3.64 0.17
CA GLU A 728 -6.47 -3.53 -0.05
C GLU A 728 -6.19 -2.15 -0.67
N LEU A 729 -5.69 -1.24 0.17
CA LEU A 729 -5.54 0.18 -0.14
C LEU A 729 -4.07 0.50 -0.45
N ASP A 730 -3.82 1.18 -1.58
CA ASP A 730 -2.51 1.75 -1.95
C ASP A 730 -2.30 3.10 -1.24
N VAL A 731 -2.34 3.03 0.10
CA VAL A 731 -2.25 4.18 1.00
C VAL A 731 -0.95 4.96 0.77
N GLY A 732 0.15 4.28 0.46
CA GLY A 732 1.42 4.89 0.09
C GLY A 732 1.32 5.77 -1.16
N ARG A 733 0.83 5.26 -2.30
CA ARG A 733 0.69 6.09 -3.50
C ARG A 733 -0.35 7.19 -3.34
N LEU A 734 -1.46 6.96 -2.62
CA LEU A 734 -2.46 8.01 -2.39
C LEU A 734 -1.88 9.14 -1.53
N SER A 735 -1.32 8.80 -0.36
CA SER A 735 -0.66 9.77 0.54
C SER A 735 0.53 10.49 -0.09
N GLN A 736 1.15 9.94 -1.15
CA GLN A 736 2.15 10.66 -1.95
C GLN A 736 1.54 11.66 -2.95
N SER A 737 0.35 11.35 -3.48
CA SER A 737 -0.35 12.16 -4.49
C SER A 737 -1.07 13.37 -3.89
N LEU A 738 -1.46 13.28 -2.61
CA LEU A 738 -2.15 14.34 -1.88
C LEU A 738 -1.25 15.58 -1.64
N TYR A 739 -1.86 16.77 -1.70
CA TYR A 739 -1.20 18.01 -1.32
C TYR A 739 -1.19 18.16 0.20
N PHE A 740 -0.05 18.59 0.74
CA PHE A 740 0.12 19.05 2.11
C PHE A 740 1.00 20.30 2.06
N TYR A 741 0.73 21.27 2.91
CA TYR A 741 1.43 22.54 2.98
C TYR A 741 2.91 22.36 3.33
N GLN A 742 3.75 23.17 2.68
CA GLN A 742 5.20 23.16 2.76
C GLN A 742 5.72 24.58 2.45
N ASP A 743 6.60 25.12 3.30
CA ASP A 743 7.15 26.47 3.12
C ASP A 743 7.91 26.58 1.77
N PRO A 744 7.72 27.66 0.99
CA PRO A 744 8.44 27.90 -0.25
C PRO A 744 9.97 27.80 -0.09
N PHE A 745 10.64 27.28 -1.12
CA PHE A 745 12.10 27.11 -1.21
C PHE A 745 12.74 26.12 -0.21
N THR A 746 11.94 25.38 0.58
CA THR A 746 12.46 24.35 1.51
C THR A 746 12.59 22.95 0.86
N LYS A 747 13.28 22.01 1.54
CA LYS A 747 13.37 20.61 1.08
C LYS A 747 11.98 19.96 1.20
N PRO A 748 11.48 19.23 0.18
CA PRO A 748 10.27 18.43 0.34
C PRO A 748 10.38 17.44 1.51
N ALA A 749 9.37 17.41 2.37
CA ALA A 749 9.26 16.43 3.45
C ALA A 749 9.24 14.98 2.93
N GLU A 750 9.88 14.07 3.67
CA GLU A 750 9.74 12.63 3.46
C GLU A 750 8.58 12.12 4.33
N ARG A 751 7.53 11.58 3.70
CA ARG A 751 6.26 11.28 4.35
C ARG A 751 6.28 9.91 5.02
N HIS A 752 6.49 9.90 6.32
CA HIS A 752 6.42 8.72 7.19
C HIS A 752 5.12 8.70 7.98
N TRP A 753 4.45 7.55 8.10
CA TRP A 753 3.12 7.44 8.72
C TRP A 753 3.18 6.59 9.99
N PRO A 754 3.58 7.16 11.15
CA PRO A 754 3.64 6.44 12.41
C PRO A 754 2.26 6.04 12.97
N SER A 755 1.17 6.65 12.50
CA SER A 755 -0.21 6.34 12.86
C SER A 755 -0.97 5.83 11.63
N ILE A 756 -1.64 4.68 11.75
CA ILE A 756 -2.54 4.13 10.73
C ILE A 756 -3.73 3.51 11.46
N ASP A 757 -4.90 4.13 11.27
CA ASP A 757 -6.00 4.15 12.22
C ASP A 757 -7.35 3.95 11.49
N LEU A 758 -8.31 3.26 12.14
CA LEU A 758 -9.63 2.97 11.56
C LEU A 758 -10.71 3.01 12.65
N GLY A 759 -11.81 3.73 12.39
CA GLY A 759 -12.99 3.72 13.25
C GLY A 759 -13.91 4.90 12.96
N THR A 760 -14.48 5.51 14.00
CA THR A 760 -15.44 6.61 13.80
C THR A 760 -15.37 7.70 14.86
N GLU A 761 -15.60 8.91 14.37
CA GLU A 761 -15.95 10.09 15.12
C GLU A 761 -17.45 10.36 14.96
N ILE A 762 -18.16 10.59 16.07
CA ILE A 762 -19.55 11.02 16.06
C ILE A 762 -19.57 12.52 16.40
N TYR A 763 -19.78 13.38 15.39
CA TYR A 763 -19.66 14.82 15.58
C TYR A 763 -20.93 15.46 16.17
N VAL A 764 -20.80 16.04 17.37
CA VAL A 764 -21.81 16.83 18.10
C VAL A 764 -23.25 16.37 17.84
N SER A 765 -23.53 15.12 18.22
CA SER A 765 -24.80 14.42 18.04
C SER A 765 -25.06 13.46 19.20
N SER A 766 -26.08 13.75 20.02
CA SER A 766 -26.44 12.94 21.18
C SER A 766 -27.15 11.63 20.80
N ASN A 767 -27.00 10.60 21.64
CA ASN A 767 -27.73 9.32 21.55
C ASN A 767 -27.59 8.58 20.20
N GLN A 768 -26.50 8.82 19.47
CA GLN A 768 -26.15 8.04 18.29
C GLN A 768 -25.41 6.76 18.69
N LEU A 769 -25.44 5.74 17.82
CA LEU A 769 -24.81 4.44 18.07
C LEU A 769 -24.12 3.93 16.80
N ALA A 770 -22.78 3.91 16.81
CA ALA A 770 -21.97 3.22 15.82
C ALA A 770 -21.59 1.82 16.31
N GLU A 771 -21.54 0.85 15.39
CA GLU A 771 -21.21 -0.55 15.68
C GLU A 771 -20.53 -1.18 14.45
N TRP A 772 -19.34 -1.76 14.60
CA TRP A 772 -18.58 -2.33 13.47
C TRP A 772 -17.60 -3.43 13.91
N VAL A 773 -17.10 -4.22 12.95
CA VAL A 773 -16.09 -5.26 13.18
C VAL A 773 -14.89 -5.03 12.26
N VAL A 774 -13.69 -5.19 12.81
CA VAL A 774 -12.42 -5.22 12.06
C VAL A 774 -11.74 -6.59 12.24
N SER A 775 -11.19 -7.14 11.17
CA SER A 775 -10.26 -8.27 11.21
C SER A 775 -9.23 -8.20 10.07
N ASP A 776 -8.30 -9.16 10.02
CA ASP A 776 -7.34 -9.36 8.93
C ASP A 776 -6.42 -8.17 8.61
N PHE A 777 -6.27 -7.23 9.56
CA PHE A 777 -5.51 -6.00 9.39
C PHE A 777 -4.01 -6.26 9.25
N ASP A 778 -3.40 -5.66 8.23
CA ASP A 778 -2.00 -5.83 7.84
C ASP A 778 -1.49 -4.56 7.14
N ILE A 779 -0.25 -4.16 7.42
CA ILE A 779 0.41 -3.02 6.75
C ILE A 779 1.60 -3.58 5.98
N ILE A 780 1.54 -3.48 4.66
CA ILE A 780 2.44 -4.19 3.74
C ILE A 780 3.40 -3.18 3.12
N VAL A 781 4.69 -3.28 3.44
CA VAL A 781 5.76 -2.43 2.89
C VAL A 781 6.59 -3.17 1.84
N THR A 782 6.94 -2.46 0.77
CA THR A 782 7.91 -2.90 -0.25
C THR A 782 9.24 -2.20 0.00
N ASP A 783 10.37 -2.93 -0.08
CA ASP A 783 11.70 -2.30 -0.12
C ASP A 783 11.83 -1.37 -1.36
N GLU A 784 12.68 -0.34 -1.27
CA GLU A 784 12.92 0.70 -2.32
C GLU A 784 13.73 0.20 -3.52
#